data_AF-A0AAV4PM48-F1
#
_entry.id   AF-A0AAV4PM48-F1
#
_cell.length_a   1.000
_cell.length_b   1.000
_cell.length_c   1.000
_cell.angle_alpha   90.00
_cell.angle_beta   90.00
_cell.angle_gamma   90.00
#
_symmetry.space_group_name_H-M   'P 1'
#
loop_
_entity.id
_entity.type
_entity.pdbx_description
1 polymer ?
#
loop_
_entity_poly.entity_id
_entity_poly.type
_entity_poly.pdbx_seq_one_letter_code
_entity_poly.pdbx_strand_id
1 'polypeptide(L)'
;MAQLLWMFVFACFAQLGRFQSVPKPRDANVPVVRAPIYIDMKRFRTELLYPHDREYLVDTINRGQAIRDTPLPFRLPFFGFDFRYIWIHRDGYILFNKGLLEYASPVKFPTPFIRDPTREEDPSLIAPWFSYQDIPNSVEGAGVYSQLVNLASEKNESLKQRIRIDFKDAMIGSADFEPTYAIIVTWKNVTHANRMPSSTLKTNTYQAVIATDEKRTYVMFNYDAINWISDKDNYDGQKGTPPFIGFNAGNRTRAYEFEPYSQQPRVSRLPSLGFGNGLNGRFYFQVDEEIWPGCCIERYLDINWPTRPKLTFFPRYGSMLGGTTVNVTGPCFFDPRSIIRCKFDTLETDGIYRSPNHVSCISPPVMYHGYVDLSVSIDQGPFLFYGKYYIQPPDMVEADVNVLDGSDKLEAPERFTIQWKHEKLTWDVRSPVTVALWGYRETSENYPKLTYIDVLTDDTILVGDRHHSPLPLGWYFRHQWHRKFGKNWKKDICEDWYYREKYSDRFAITLFRCPCTLEQAKLDAGRFAPDLQCNEIDRKCETFHKAAYHCVRSGRPAVGGAGQLCCYDDHGELIRTGDTMYGGRPARAFQFGKHPFKQRMMIPSLSYWLHDVAPYFFCCKWAEGEDDAESCDMFKYWRTSQDCSLYQPPGVASVFGDPHFLTFDRVNYTFNGKGEFVLTRVNHRVHKLDVQGRFEQPEPKYHYLPPVNGTRLMAVAARDNASSIVEFRVRPAPARWQYHMYIIVDNEYVYFGTTVFESSSSKVSLSSSQPMFTTCPTLLLCLILEQELKLW
;
A
#
# COMPACT_ATOMS: atom_id res chain seq x y z
N MET A 1 -12.63 5.75 37.66
CA MET A 1 -12.70 4.69 36.61
C MET A 1 -13.04 5.35 35.29
N ALA A 2 -12.05 5.62 34.43
CA ALA A 2 -12.29 6.04 33.06
C ALA A 2 -12.04 4.83 32.14
N GLN A 3 -13.04 4.50 31.32
CA GLN A 3 -12.91 3.55 30.21
C GLN A 3 -13.13 4.36 28.94
N LEU A 4 -12.30 4.16 27.91
CA LEU A 4 -12.45 4.82 26.62
C LEU A 4 -13.24 3.90 25.69
N LEU A 5 -14.29 4.39 25.07
CA LEU A 5 -15.33 3.53 24.51
C LEU A 5 -15.50 3.73 22.99
N TRP A 6 -15.90 2.65 22.33
CA TRP A 6 -15.84 2.44 20.88
C TRP A 6 -17.11 1.71 20.42
N MET A 7 -17.62 2.02 19.23
CA MET A 7 -18.58 1.14 18.56
C MET A 7 -17.82 0.23 17.58
N PHE A 8 -18.17 -1.06 17.55
CA PHE A 8 -17.73 -2.03 16.54
C PHE A 8 -18.96 -2.62 15.89
N VAL A 9 -18.92 -2.81 14.57
CA VAL A 9 -20.03 -3.39 13.82
C VAL A 9 -19.63 -4.74 13.25
N PHE A 10 -20.30 -5.80 13.69
CA PHE A 10 -20.09 -7.18 13.27
C PHE A 10 -21.25 -7.66 12.39
N ALA A 11 -20.93 -8.44 11.35
CA ALA A 11 -21.89 -9.28 10.66
C ALA A 11 -21.82 -10.68 11.30
N CYS A 12 -22.91 -11.14 11.92
CA CYS A 12 -22.92 -12.42 12.63
C CYS A 12 -23.30 -13.57 11.68
N PHE A 13 -22.31 -14.31 11.17
CA PHE A 13 -22.53 -15.50 10.35
C PHE A 13 -22.93 -16.73 11.18
N ALA A 14 -24.11 -16.69 11.78
CA ALA A 14 -24.75 -17.88 12.35
C ALA A 14 -25.40 -18.72 11.24
N GLN A 15 -24.66 -19.68 10.67
CA GLN A 15 -25.25 -20.68 9.78
C GLN A 15 -26.14 -21.67 10.56
N LEU A 16 -27.41 -21.32 10.73
CA LEU A 16 -28.48 -22.25 11.08
C LEU A 16 -29.55 -22.22 9.98
N GLY A 17 -29.54 -23.24 9.14
CA GLY A 17 -30.37 -23.28 7.94
C GLY A 17 -31.83 -23.66 8.21
N ARG A 18 -32.74 -23.04 7.43
CA ARG A 18 -33.99 -23.65 6.96
C ARG A 18 -34.51 -22.87 5.76
N PHE A 19 -34.30 -23.39 4.55
CA PHE A 19 -34.97 -22.86 3.36
C PHE A 19 -36.46 -23.20 3.43
N GLN A 20 -37.32 -22.18 3.57
CA GLN A 20 -38.73 -22.28 3.20
C GLN A 20 -38.92 -21.59 1.86
N SER A 21 -39.49 -22.33 0.90
CA SER A 21 -39.87 -21.81 -0.41
C SER A 21 -41.18 -21.02 -0.30
N VAL A 22 -41.17 -19.76 -0.74
CA VAL A 22 -42.35 -18.89 -0.85
C VAL A 22 -42.53 -18.48 -2.32
N PRO A 23 -43.76 -18.38 -2.86
CA PRO A 23 -43.97 -18.33 -4.30
C PRO A 23 -43.56 -17.01 -4.97
N LYS A 24 -43.15 -17.07 -6.24
CA LYS A 24 -42.95 -15.89 -7.09
C LYS A 24 -44.27 -15.12 -7.30
N PRO A 25 -44.28 -13.79 -7.18
CA PRO A 25 -45.31 -12.94 -7.77
C PRO A 25 -45.29 -13.03 -9.31
N ARG A 26 -46.45 -12.78 -9.94
CA ARG A 26 -46.63 -12.81 -11.39
C ARG A 26 -46.04 -11.58 -12.10
N ASP A 27 -45.80 -11.75 -13.39
CA ASP A 27 -45.05 -10.84 -14.26
C ASP A 27 -45.64 -9.43 -14.38
N ALA A 28 -44.74 -8.45 -14.38
CA ALA A 28 -44.97 -7.13 -14.97
C ALA A 28 -43.86 -6.89 -16.01
N ASN A 29 -44.26 -6.47 -17.21
CA ASN A 29 -43.45 -6.42 -18.43
C ASN A 29 -42.01 -5.89 -18.25
N VAL A 30 -41.05 -6.81 -18.15
CA VAL A 30 -39.63 -6.50 -18.35
C VAL A 30 -39.36 -6.48 -19.86
N PRO A 31 -38.76 -5.42 -20.43
CA PRO A 31 -38.38 -5.43 -21.85
C PRO A 31 -37.37 -6.56 -22.10
N VAL A 32 -37.62 -7.38 -23.13
CA VAL A 32 -36.82 -8.55 -23.44
C VAL A 32 -35.37 -8.15 -23.73
N VAL A 33 -34.50 -8.34 -22.74
CA VAL A 33 -33.05 -8.18 -22.91
C VAL A 33 -32.59 -9.21 -23.92
N ARG A 34 -31.93 -8.74 -25.00
CA ARG A 34 -31.46 -9.61 -26.08
C ARG A 34 -30.50 -10.67 -25.53
N ALA A 35 -30.90 -11.94 -25.61
CA ALA A 35 -30.15 -13.08 -25.11
C ALA A 35 -28.84 -13.52 -25.84
N PRO A 36 -28.35 -12.95 -26.97
CA PRO A 36 -27.10 -13.40 -27.60
C PRO A 36 -25.84 -13.25 -26.72
N ILE A 37 -25.72 -12.13 -25.99
CA ILE A 37 -24.47 -11.74 -25.32
C ILE A 37 -24.09 -12.71 -24.17
N TYR A 38 -25.09 -13.21 -23.43
CA TYR A 38 -24.84 -14.03 -22.23
C TYR A 38 -24.35 -15.44 -22.56
N ILE A 39 -24.83 -16.04 -23.65
CA ILE A 39 -24.44 -17.39 -24.08
C ILE A 39 -22.98 -17.38 -24.56
N ASP A 40 -22.62 -16.35 -25.32
CA ASP A 40 -21.28 -16.15 -25.87
C ASP A 40 -20.24 -15.92 -24.76
N MET A 41 -20.58 -15.07 -23.77
CA MET A 41 -19.74 -14.86 -22.58
C MET A 41 -19.47 -16.14 -21.78
N LYS A 42 -20.46 -17.06 -21.64
CA LYS A 42 -20.23 -18.32 -20.92
C LYS A 42 -19.22 -19.21 -21.65
N ARG A 43 -19.27 -19.26 -22.99
CA ARG A 43 -18.28 -19.96 -23.81
C ARG A 43 -16.90 -19.31 -23.68
N PHE A 44 -16.80 -18.00 -23.89
CA PHE A 44 -15.52 -17.28 -23.86
C PHE A 44 -14.81 -17.34 -22.51
N ARG A 45 -15.53 -17.45 -21.39
CA ARG A 45 -14.94 -17.65 -20.06
C ARG A 45 -14.44 -19.09 -19.81
N THR A 46 -14.73 -20.05 -20.70
CA THR A 46 -14.15 -21.41 -20.65
C THR A 46 -12.96 -21.61 -21.58
N GLU A 47 -12.76 -20.73 -22.56
CA GLU A 47 -11.63 -20.79 -23.48
C GLU A 47 -10.37 -20.21 -22.81
N LEU A 48 -9.24 -20.95 -22.86
CA LEU A 48 -7.97 -20.52 -22.27
C LEU A 48 -7.32 -19.38 -23.07
N LEU A 49 -7.22 -19.55 -24.39
CA LEU A 49 -6.61 -18.57 -25.29
C LEU A 49 -7.60 -17.51 -25.74
N TYR A 50 -7.09 -16.30 -25.98
CA TYR A 50 -7.77 -15.24 -26.71
C TYR A 50 -7.73 -15.48 -28.23
N PRO A 51 -8.64 -14.86 -29.01
CA PRO A 51 -8.65 -14.95 -30.47
C PRO A 51 -7.29 -14.62 -31.09
N HIS A 52 -6.95 -15.35 -32.14
CA HIS A 52 -5.67 -15.23 -32.85
C HIS A 52 -5.87 -15.70 -34.31
N ASP A 53 -6.88 -15.13 -34.95
CA ASP A 53 -7.21 -15.36 -36.35
C ASP A 53 -6.07 -14.96 -37.30
N ARG A 54 -6.13 -15.45 -38.55
CA ARG A 54 -5.07 -15.28 -39.56
C ARG A 54 -4.77 -13.81 -39.89
N GLU A 55 -5.71 -12.90 -39.65
CA GLU A 55 -5.50 -11.44 -39.81
C GLU A 55 -4.51 -10.84 -38.81
N TYR A 56 -4.28 -11.51 -37.67
CA TYR A 56 -3.31 -11.09 -36.64
C TYR A 56 -1.93 -11.74 -36.81
N LEU A 57 -1.74 -12.56 -37.85
CA LEU A 57 -0.46 -13.22 -38.12
C LEU A 57 0.63 -12.19 -38.43
N VAL A 58 1.79 -12.33 -37.80
CA VAL A 58 2.93 -11.46 -37.99
C VAL A 58 3.86 -12.05 -39.06
N ASP A 59 3.50 -11.88 -40.33
CA ASP A 59 4.26 -12.43 -41.48
C ASP A 59 5.73 -12.00 -41.54
N THR A 60 6.06 -10.84 -40.94
CA THR A 60 7.44 -10.34 -40.83
C THR A 60 8.30 -11.14 -39.83
N ILE A 61 7.69 -11.86 -38.87
CA ILE A 61 8.43 -12.73 -37.95
C ILE A 61 8.50 -14.13 -38.57
N ASN A 62 9.70 -14.49 -39.03
CA ASN A 62 9.97 -15.74 -39.72
C ASN A 62 11.40 -16.24 -39.39
N ARG A 63 11.96 -17.11 -40.22
CA ARG A 63 13.33 -17.64 -40.03
C ARG A 63 14.42 -16.57 -40.20
N GLY A 64 14.26 -15.65 -41.15
CA GLY A 64 15.25 -14.62 -41.48
C GLY A 64 15.14 -13.36 -40.63
N GLN A 65 13.93 -13.00 -40.21
CA GLN A 65 13.67 -11.87 -39.31
C GLN A 65 12.95 -12.36 -38.05
N ALA A 66 13.64 -12.31 -36.90
CA ALA A 66 13.12 -12.82 -35.63
C ALA A 66 12.32 -11.80 -34.80
N ILE A 67 12.30 -10.53 -35.21
CA ILE A 67 11.77 -9.42 -34.41
C ILE A 67 10.88 -8.48 -35.24
N ARG A 68 9.80 -7.97 -34.63
CA ARG A 68 8.96 -6.89 -35.15
C ARG A 68 8.80 -5.79 -34.12
N ASP A 69 9.00 -4.55 -34.52
CA ASP A 69 8.64 -3.36 -33.75
C ASP A 69 7.15 -3.01 -33.89
N THR A 70 6.57 -2.44 -32.85
CA THR A 70 5.20 -1.92 -32.89
C THR A 70 5.07 -0.71 -31.95
N PRO A 71 4.77 0.49 -32.47
CA PRO A 71 4.52 1.67 -31.63
C PRO A 71 3.18 1.53 -30.90
N LEU A 72 3.13 2.04 -29.67
CA LEU A 72 1.92 2.10 -28.85
C LEU A 72 1.33 3.52 -28.90
N PRO A 73 0.01 3.68 -29.14
CA PRO A 73 -0.65 4.99 -29.09
C PRO A 73 -0.96 5.49 -27.65
N PHE A 74 -0.53 4.72 -26.64
CA PHE A 74 -0.78 4.95 -25.21
C PHE A 74 0.51 4.70 -24.41
N ARG A 75 0.50 5.02 -23.11
CA ARG A 75 1.61 4.71 -22.20
C ARG A 75 1.43 3.33 -21.59
N LEU A 76 2.48 2.52 -21.60
CA LEU A 76 2.52 1.23 -20.92
C LEU A 76 3.43 1.30 -19.68
N PRO A 77 2.87 1.43 -18.46
CA PRO A 77 3.61 1.29 -17.21
C PRO A 77 4.23 -0.10 -17.06
N PHE A 78 5.54 -0.17 -16.81
CA PHE A 78 6.25 -1.41 -16.50
C PHE A 78 7.48 -1.12 -15.62
N PHE A 79 7.57 -1.75 -14.44
CA PHE A 79 8.60 -1.46 -13.42
C PHE A 79 8.80 0.05 -13.12
N GLY A 80 7.73 0.83 -13.14
CA GLY A 80 7.67 2.27 -12.89
C GLY A 80 8.04 3.15 -14.08
N PHE A 81 8.49 2.58 -15.20
CA PHE A 81 8.81 3.29 -16.44
C PHE A 81 7.58 3.38 -17.36
N ASP A 82 7.47 4.44 -18.18
CA ASP A 82 6.50 4.50 -19.29
C ASP A 82 7.13 4.10 -20.63
N PHE A 83 6.58 3.07 -21.27
CA PHE A 83 6.99 2.64 -22.61
C PHE A 83 5.93 2.98 -23.65
N ARG A 84 6.38 3.28 -24.88
CA ARG A 84 5.54 3.68 -26.03
C ARG A 84 5.79 2.86 -27.29
N TYR A 85 6.53 1.78 -27.17
CA TYR A 85 6.86 0.86 -28.24
C TYR A 85 7.15 -0.50 -27.62
N ILE A 86 6.89 -1.55 -28.39
CA ILE A 86 7.24 -2.92 -28.04
C ILE A 86 7.98 -3.56 -29.21
N TRP A 87 8.88 -4.49 -28.93
CA TRP A 87 9.34 -5.44 -29.93
C TRP A 87 8.90 -6.84 -29.56
N ILE A 88 8.23 -7.52 -30.47
CA ILE A 88 7.82 -8.92 -30.30
C ILE A 88 8.88 -9.80 -30.93
N HIS A 89 9.42 -10.75 -30.15
CA HIS A 89 10.47 -11.66 -30.60
C HIS A 89 9.93 -13.08 -30.85
N ARG A 90 10.48 -13.77 -31.85
CA ARG A 90 10.16 -15.16 -32.18
C ARG A 90 10.44 -16.10 -31.01
N ASP A 91 11.52 -15.83 -30.27
CA ASP A 91 12.00 -16.64 -29.14
C ASP A 91 11.22 -16.41 -27.82
N GLY A 92 9.94 -16.04 -27.91
CA GLY A 92 8.97 -16.10 -26.81
C GLY A 92 9.06 -14.99 -25.75
N TYR A 93 9.54 -13.80 -26.14
CA TYR A 93 9.61 -12.63 -25.28
C TYR A 93 9.24 -11.33 -26.02
N ILE A 94 8.92 -10.29 -25.23
CA ILE A 94 8.58 -8.94 -25.67
C ILE A 94 9.58 -7.97 -25.02
N LEU A 95 10.25 -7.12 -25.81
CA LEU A 95 11.22 -6.11 -25.36
C LEU A 95 10.63 -4.70 -25.34
N PHE A 96 11.16 -3.85 -24.46
CA PHE A 96 10.89 -2.41 -24.37
C PHE A 96 12.14 -1.51 -24.45
N ASN A 97 13.32 -2.09 -24.71
CA ASN A 97 14.51 -1.37 -25.17
C ASN A 97 15.33 -2.25 -26.14
N LYS A 98 16.51 -1.79 -26.58
CA LYS A 98 17.33 -2.51 -27.58
C LYS A 98 17.74 -3.92 -27.12
N GLY A 99 17.90 -4.11 -25.81
CA GLY A 99 18.38 -5.34 -25.20
C GLY A 99 19.82 -5.69 -25.55
N LEU A 100 20.14 -6.98 -25.49
CA LEU A 100 21.46 -7.54 -25.79
C LEU A 100 21.49 -8.17 -27.18
N LEU A 101 22.67 -8.25 -27.80
CA LEU A 101 22.83 -8.94 -29.08
C LEU A 101 22.85 -10.47 -28.93
N GLU A 102 23.30 -10.97 -27.76
CA GLU A 102 23.36 -12.39 -27.44
C GLU A 102 23.09 -12.61 -25.95
N TYR A 103 22.36 -13.69 -25.62
CA TYR A 103 22.03 -14.06 -24.25
C TYR A 103 22.80 -15.32 -23.84
N ALA A 104 23.53 -15.23 -22.73
CA ALA A 104 24.14 -16.39 -22.09
C ALA A 104 23.04 -17.30 -21.49
N SER A 105 23.26 -18.62 -21.56
CA SER A 105 22.39 -19.66 -21.00
C SER A 105 23.09 -20.34 -19.82
N PRO A 106 22.46 -20.50 -18.63
CA PRO A 106 21.15 -20.00 -18.24
C PRO A 106 21.08 -18.46 -18.24
N VAL A 107 19.90 -17.93 -18.53
CA VAL A 107 19.65 -16.49 -18.58
C VAL A 107 19.58 -15.96 -17.15
N LYS A 108 20.27 -14.85 -16.88
CA LYS A 108 20.29 -14.22 -15.56
C LYS A 108 20.04 -12.74 -15.64
N PHE A 109 19.01 -12.28 -14.93
CA PHE A 109 18.64 -10.88 -14.82
C PHE A 109 18.70 -10.39 -13.36
N PRO A 110 18.97 -9.09 -13.14
CA PRO A 110 19.41 -8.11 -14.14
C PRO A 110 20.80 -8.47 -14.71
N THR A 111 21.10 -8.03 -15.94
CA THR A 111 22.30 -8.52 -16.65
C THR A 111 23.59 -8.06 -15.94
N PRO A 112 24.50 -8.98 -15.54
CA PRO A 112 25.68 -8.65 -14.74
C PRO A 112 26.77 -7.90 -15.51
N PHE A 113 26.82 -8.04 -16.84
CA PHE A 113 27.82 -7.43 -17.70
C PHE A 113 27.25 -7.15 -19.10
N ILE A 114 27.52 -5.97 -19.64
CA ILE A 114 27.20 -5.60 -21.03
C ILE A 114 28.52 -5.46 -21.79
N ARG A 115 28.62 -6.08 -22.99
CA ARG A 115 29.87 -6.11 -23.75
C ARG A 115 30.11 -4.81 -24.50
N ASP A 116 29.08 -4.27 -25.15
CA ASP A 116 29.15 -3.01 -25.88
C ASP A 116 28.05 -2.04 -25.42
N PRO A 117 28.32 -1.16 -24.43
CA PRO A 117 27.36 -0.18 -23.94
C PRO A 117 26.88 0.86 -24.96
N THR A 118 27.45 0.90 -26.18
CA THR A 118 26.99 1.79 -27.25
C THR A 118 25.89 1.15 -28.11
N ARG A 119 25.78 -0.18 -28.08
CA ARG A 119 24.83 -0.97 -28.90
C ARG A 119 23.87 -1.81 -28.08
N GLU A 120 24.27 -2.19 -26.87
CA GLU A 120 23.55 -3.07 -25.95
C GLU A 120 23.08 -2.33 -24.69
N GLU A 121 21.91 -2.69 -24.21
CA GLU A 121 21.29 -2.15 -22.99
C GLU A 121 20.79 -3.31 -22.12
N ASP A 122 20.67 -3.12 -20.79
CA ASP A 122 20.06 -4.14 -19.93
C ASP A 122 18.60 -4.33 -20.40
N PRO A 123 18.17 -5.54 -20.78
CA PRO A 123 16.95 -5.70 -21.58
C PRO A 123 15.71 -5.56 -20.72
N SER A 124 14.88 -4.54 -20.97
CA SER A 124 13.56 -4.40 -20.37
C SER A 124 12.60 -5.35 -21.09
N LEU A 125 12.08 -6.38 -20.41
CA LEU A 125 11.36 -7.47 -21.09
C LEU A 125 10.27 -8.16 -20.28
N ILE A 126 9.28 -8.69 -21.01
CA ILE A 126 8.30 -9.69 -20.56
C ILE A 126 8.61 -11.01 -21.29
N ALA A 127 8.89 -12.08 -20.55
CA ALA A 127 9.16 -13.42 -21.09
C ALA A 127 8.12 -14.43 -20.58
N PRO A 128 7.05 -14.74 -21.35
CA PRO A 128 6.25 -15.95 -21.11
C PRO A 128 7.06 -17.23 -21.38
N TRP A 129 8.01 -17.22 -22.33
CA TRP A 129 8.79 -18.42 -22.66
C TRP A 129 10.10 -18.07 -23.39
N PHE A 130 11.13 -17.66 -22.67
CA PHE A 130 12.42 -17.31 -23.28
C PHE A 130 13.28 -18.56 -23.51
N SER A 131 13.27 -19.07 -24.74
CA SER A 131 14.20 -20.06 -25.28
C SER A 131 14.24 -19.93 -26.81
N TYR A 132 15.36 -20.31 -27.44
CA TYR A 132 15.53 -20.18 -28.89
C TYR A 132 14.53 -21.06 -29.66
N GLN A 133 13.76 -20.46 -30.56
CA GLN A 133 12.61 -21.07 -31.22
C GLN A 133 12.65 -20.92 -32.74
N ASP A 134 11.92 -21.80 -33.41
CA ASP A 134 11.70 -21.77 -34.86
C ASP A 134 10.21 -22.04 -35.18
N ILE A 135 9.77 -21.59 -36.36
CA ILE A 135 8.40 -21.74 -36.85
C ILE A 135 8.40 -22.89 -37.88
N PRO A 136 7.71 -24.01 -37.62
CA PRO A 136 7.74 -25.16 -38.51
C PRO A 136 6.84 -24.96 -39.74
N ASN A 137 7.44 -24.85 -40.93
CA ASN A 137 6.73 -24.76 -42.22
C ASN A 137 5.75 -25.93 -42.50
N SER A 138 5.88 -27.06 -41.79
CA SER A 138 5.05 -28.25 -41.95
C SER A 138 3.72 -28.21 -41.20
N VAL A 139 3.45 -27.16 -40.40
CA VAL A 139 2.23 -27.02 -39.61
C VAL A 139 1.48 -25.78 -40.05
N GLU A 140 0.29 -25.96 -40.62
CA GLU A 140 -0.54 -24.83 -41.06
C GLU A 140 -0.92 -23.94 -39.86
N GLY A 141 -0.79 -22.62 -40.04
CA GLY A 141 -1.09 -21.63 -39.01
C GLY A 141 -0.07 -21.58 -37.86
N ALA A 142 1.08 -22.25 -37.95
CA ALA A 142 2.19 -22.01 -37.01
C ALA A 142 2.79 -20.61 -37.23
N GLY A 143 3.10 -19.90 -36.14
CA GLY A 143 3.64 -18.54 -36.22
C GLY A 143 3.40 -17.70 -34.97
N VAL A 144 3.78 -16.44 -35.04
CA VAL A 144 3.52 -15.43 -34.00
C VAL A 144 2.37 -14.55 -34.44
N TYR A 145 1.36 -14.40 -33.59
CA TYR A 145 0.19 -13.57 -33.82
C TYR A 145 0.21 -12.40 -32.84
N SER A 146 -0.15 -11.21 -33.29
CA SER A 146 -0.21 -10.01 -32.43
C SER A 146 -1.41 -9.14 -32.78
N GLN A 147 -2.18 -8.80 -31.76
CA GLN A 147 -3.32 -7.89 -31.83
C GLN A 147 -3.17 -6.78 -30.78
N LEU A 148 -3.38 -5.54 -31.19
CA LEU A 148 -3.56 -4.42 -30.28
C LEU A 148 -5.05 -4.04 -30.24
N VAL A 149 -5.64 -4.07 -29.05
CA VAL A 149 -7.06 -3.79 -28.78
C VAL A 149 -7.17 -2.47 -28.02
N ASN A 150 -7.95 -1.53 -28.56
CA ASN A 150 -8.43 -0.35 -27.83
C ASN A 150 -9.88 -0.61 -27.40
N LEU A 151 -10.11 -0.79 -26.10
CA LEU A 151 -11.42 -1.20 -25.56
C LEU A 151 -12.50 -0.13 -25.74
N ALA A 152 -12.14 1.14 -25.99
CA ALA A 152 -13.11 2.19 -26.29
C ALA A 152 -13.67 2.07 -27.71
N SER A 153 -12.85 1.68 -28.69
CA SER A 153 -13.24 1.56 -30.11
C SER A 153 -13.55 0.14 -30.57
N GLU A 154 -13.28 -0.88 -29.75
CA GLU A 154 -13.51 -2.28 -30.09
C GLU A 154 -15.01 -2.54 -30.38
N LYS A 155 -15.27 -3.18 -31.53
CA LYS A 155 -16.62 -3.53 -32.02
C LYS A 155 -17.09 -4.88 -31.50
N ASN A 156 -16.16 -5.79 -31.21
CA ASN A 156 -16.45 -7.08 -30.62
C ASN A 156 -16.70 -6.92 -29.11
N GLU A 157 -17.96 -6.65 -28.75
CA GLU A 157 -18.36 -6.51 -27.35
C GLU A 157 -18.05 -7.77 -26.52
N SER A 158 -18.13 -8.99 -27.09
CA SER A 158 -17.77 -10.21 -26.37
C SER A 158 -16.29 -10.24 -25.97
N LEU A 159 -15.38 -9.88 -26.89
CA LEU A 159 -13.94 -9.75 -26.59
C LEU A 159 -13.68 -8.66 -25.54
N LYS A 160 -14.28 -7.49 -25.72
CA LYS A 160 -14.17 -6.33 -24.83
C LYS A 160 -14.64 -6.62 -23.40
N GLN A 161 -15.80 -7.27 -23.24
CA GLN A 161 -16.31 -7.69 -21.93
C GLN A 161 -15.47 -8.82 -21.33
N ARG A 162 -14.96 -9.75 -22.14
CA ARG A 162 -14.03 -10.81 -21.69
C ARG A 162 -12.76 -10.21 -21.09
N ILE A 163 -12.06 -9.30 -21.78
CA ILE A 163 -10.84 -8.65 -21.28
C ILE A 163 -11.11 -7.96 -19.93
N ARG A 164 -12.16 -7.13 -19.87
CA ARG A 164 -12.54 -6.39 -18.65
C ARG A 164 -12.76 -7.31 -17.46
N ILE A 165 -13.65 -8.29 -17.62
CA ILE A 165 -14.03 -9.19 -16.53
C ILE A 165 -12.86 -10.11 -16.18
N ASP A 166 -12.10 -10.59 -17.16
CA ASP A 166 -10.96 -11.47 -16.88
C ASP A 166 -9.88 -10.77 -16.07
N PHE A 167 -9.56 -9.51 -16.36
CA PHE A 167 -8.59 -8.72 -15.60
C PHE A 167 -9.14 -8.15 -14.28
N LYS A 168 -10.46 -7.94 -14.17
CA LYS A 168 -11.10 -7.56 -12.91
C LYS A 168 -11.06 -8.70 -11.88
N ASP A 169 -11.37 -9.91 -12.33
CA ASP A 169 -11.35 -11.14 -11.53
C ASP A 169 -9.93 -11.79 -11.44
N ALA A 170 -8.93 -11.20 -12.09
CA ALA A 170 -7.59 -11.79 -12.27
C ALA A 170 -6.85 -12.08 -10.96
N MET A 171 -6.85 -11.13 -10.03
CA MET A 171 -6.11 -11.27 -8.79
C MET A 171 -6.66 -10.43 -7.63
N ILE A 172 -6.10 -10.69 -6.46
CA ILE A 172 -6.42 -9.95 -5.25
C ILE A 172 -5.98 -8.49 -5.42
N GLY A 173 -6.96 -7.58 -5.41
CA GLY A 173 -6.74 -6.14 -5.59
C GLY A 173 -6.95 -5.62 -7.02
N SER A 174 -7.37 -6.44 -8.00
CA SER A 174 -7.74 -5.98 -9.35
C SER A 174 -9.24 -5.65 -9.52
N ALA A 175 -10.04 -5.70 -8.45
CA ALA A 175 -11.51 -5.57 -8.52
C ALA A 175 -11.99 -4.16 -8.96
N ASP A 176 -11.13 -3.15 -8.91
CA ASP A 176 -11.35 -1.78 -9.39
C ASP A 176 -10.53 -1.45 -10.65
N PHE A 177 -9.93 -2.45 -11.31
CA PHE A 177 -9.20 -2.30 -12.56
C PHE A 177 -10.14 -2.34 -13.76
N GLU A 178 -10.00 -1.36 -14.65
CA GLU A 178 -10.83 -1.17 -15.84
C GLU A 178 -9.90 -0.83 -17.02
N PRO A 179 -9.49 -1.84 -17.82
CA PRO A 179 -8.47 -1.64 -18.85
C PRO A 179 -8.97 -0.79 -20.02
N THR A 180 -8.12 0.12 -20.50
CA THR A 180 -8.36 0.96 -21.68
C THR A 180 -7.75 0.35 -22.94
N TYR A 181 -6.59 -0.30 -22.80
CA TYR A 181 -5.89 -0.98 -23.89
C TYR A 181 -5.49 -2.41 -23.49
N ALA A 182 -5.41 -3.30 -24.48
CA ALA A 182 -4.82 -4.62 -24.34
C ALA A 182 -3.97 -5.01 -25.55
N ILE A 183 -2.86 -5.71 -25.31
CA ILE A 183 -1.98 -6.30 -26.31
C ILE A 183 -2.07 -7.82 -26.14
N ILE A 184 -2.45 -8.54 -27.19
CA ILE A 184 -2.53 -10.01 -27.21
C ILE A 184 -1.41 -10.50 -28.13
N VAL A 185 -0.51 -11.35 -27.62
CA VAL A 185 0.58 -11.97 -28.39
C VAL A 185 0.54 -13.48 -28.20
N THR A 186 0.43 -14.23 -29.29
CA THR A 186 0.31 -15.70 -29.28
C THR A 186 1.42 -16.33 -30.10
N TRP A 187 2.20 -17.21 -29.49
CA TRP A 187 3.15 -18.07 -30.18
C TRP A 187 2.47 -19.42 -30.37
N LYS A 188 2.08 -19.71 -31.61
CA LYS A 188 1.27 -20.88 -31.96
C LYS A 188 2.09 -21.92 -32.69
N ASN A 189 2.06 -23.15 -32.19
CA ASN A 189 2.76 -24.30 -32.77
C ASN A 189 4.26 -24.07 -33.04
N VAL A 190 4.94 -23.34 -32.15
CA VAL A 190 6.39 -23.06 -32.25
C VAL A 190 7.23 -24.23 -31.76
N THR A 191 8.33 -24.54 -32.46
CA THR A 191 9.26 -25.64 -32.10
C THR A 191 10.56 -25.07 -31.54
N HIS A 192 11.34 -25.90 -30.84
CA HIS A 192 12.69 -25.54 -30.41
C HIS A 192 13.62 -25.32 -31.62
N ALA A 193 14.56 -24.37 -31.48
CA ALA A 193 15.67 -24.22 -32.41
C ALA A 193 16.57 -25.47 -32.41
N ASN A 194 17.37 -25.63 -33.47
CA ASN A 194 18.34 -26.74 -33.64
C ASN A 194 17.76 -28.16 -33.73
N ARG A 195 16.42 -28.32 -33.78
CA ARG A 195 15.76 -29.62 -34.00
C ARG A 195 16.32 -30.35 -35.23
N MET A 196 16.74 -31.61 -35.07
CA MET A 196 17.12 -32.46 -36.20
C MET A 196 15.90 -32.75 -37.09
N PRO A 197 16.00 -32.66 -38.43
CA PRO A 197 14.86 -32.91 -39.32
C PRO A 197 14.19 -34.27 -39.11
N SER A 198 14.96 -35.29 -38.74
CA SER A 198 14.52 -36.67 -38.49
C SER A 198 13.86 -36.91 -37.12
N SER A 199 13.89 -35.95 -36.19
CA SER A 199 13.24 -36.11 -34.88
C SER A 199 11.73 -35.84 -34.96
N THR A 200 10.98 -36.28 -33.93
CA THR A 200 9.54 -36.01 -33.86
C THR A 200 9.30 -34.50 -33.70
N LEU A 201 8.37 -33.95 -34.48
CA LEU A 201 8.02 -32.53 -34.37
C LEU A 201 7.17 -32.32 -33.11
N LYS A 202 7.76 -31.66 -32.11
CA LYS A 202 7.05 -31.18 -30.92
C LYS A 202 6.87 -29.68 -31.00
N THR A 203 5.66 -29.22 -30.71
CA THR A 203 5.30 -27.81 -30.74
C THR A 203 4.75 -27.35 -29.40
N ASN A 204 4.98 -26.08 -29.08
CA ASN A 204 4.39 -25.38 -27.94
C ASN A 204 3.40 -24.34 -28.46
N THR A 205 2.34 -24.10 -27.69
CA THR A 205 1.37 -23.03 -27.93
C THR A 205 1.10 -22.30 -26.61
N TYR A 206 1.40 -21.00 -26.59
CA TYR A 206 1.25 -20.14 -25.42
C TYR A 206 0.98 -18.69 -25.84
N GLN A 207 0.45 -17.89 -24.92
CA GLN A 207 0.01 -16.53 -25.18
C GLN A 207 0.29 -15.62 -23.98
N ALA A 208 0.71 -14.39 -24.27
CA ALA A 208 0.76 -13.30 -23.31
C ALA A 208 -0.33 -12.28 -23.66
N VAL A 209 -1.14 -11.88 -22.66
CA VAL A 209 -2.08 -10.77 -22.78
C VAL A 209 -1.68 -9.69 -21.77
N ILE A 210 -1.37 -8.50 -22.25
CA ILE A 210 -1.00 -7.34 -21.44
C ILE A 210 -2.18 -6.38 -21.46
N ALA A 211 -2.72 -5.98 -20.32
CA ALA A 211 -3.80 -4.99 -20.24
C ALA A 211 -3.40 -3.84 -19.32
N THR A 212 -3.76 -2.60 -19.70
CA THR A 212 -3.41 -1.39 -18.94
C THR A 212 -4.54 -0.37 -18.95
N ASP A 213 -4.61 0.43 -17.88
CA ASP A 213 -5.43 1.65 -17.75
C ASP A 213 -4.57 2.94 -17.89
N GLU A 214 -3.35 2.82 -18.43
CA GLU A 214 -2.26 3.81 -18.46
C GLU A 214 -1.67 4.21 -17.09
N LYS A 215 -2.16 3.63 -15.97
CA LYS A 215 -1.56 3.76 -14.63
C LYS A 215 -1.06 2.43 -14.07
N ARG A 216 -1.90 1.40 -14.15
CA ARG A 216 -1.66 0.01 -13.77
C ARG A 216 -1.52 -0.85 -15.01
N THR A 217 -0.76 -1.93 -14.89
CA THR A 217 -0.55 -2.88 -15.97
C THR A 217 -0.56 -4.30 -15.40
N TYR A 218 -1.41 -5.13 -15.98
CA TYR A 218 -1.51 -6.55 -15.66
C TYR A 218 -1.10 -7.39 -16.87
N VAL A 219 -0.41 -8.49 -16.61
CA VAL A 219 0.03 -9.46 -17.61
C VAL A 219 -0.56 -10.82 -17.27
N MET A 220 -1.19 -11.43 -18.25
CA MET A 220 -1.73 -12.78 -18.20
C MET A 220 -0.87 -13.69 -19.09
N PHE A 221 -0.36 -14.80 -18.56
CA PHE A 221 0.26 -15.87 -19.34
C PHE A 221 -0.70 -17.05 -19.43
N ASN A 222 -0.99 -17.49 -20.65
CA ASN A 222 -1.81 -18.67 -20.95
C ASN A 222 -0.93 -19.73 -21.63
N TYR A 223 -0.79 -20.90 -21.01
CA TYR A 223 -0.05 -22.05 -21.55
C TYR A 223 -1.02 -23.16 -21.92
N ASP A 224 -1.24 -23.36 -23.23
CA ASP A 224 -2.20 -24.33 -23.75
C ASP A 224 -1.56 -25.71 -23.93
N ALA A 225 -0.43 -25.77 -24.65
CA ALA A 225 0.32 -27.01 -24.87
C ALA A 225 1.82 -26.75 -24.76
N ILE A 226 2.51 -27.53 -23.92
CA ILE A 226 3.97 -27.48 -23.72
C ILE A 226 4.52 -28.90 -23.85
N ASN A 227 5.08 -29.22 -25.03
CA ASN A 227 5.58 -30.55 -25.39
C ASN A 227 7.12 -30.63 -25.42
N TRP A 228 7.79 -29.48 -25.57
CA TRP A 228 9.25 -29.35 -25.45
C TRP A 228 9.59 -28.28 -24.40
N ILE A 229 10.75 -28.41 -23.77
CA ILE A 229 11.21 -27.58 -22.65
C ILE A 229 12.66 -27.08 -22.78
N SER A 230 13.42 -27.41 -23.83
CA SER A 230 14.81 -26.96 -24.02
C SER A 230 15.20 -26.90 -25.50
N ASP A 231 15.95 -25.87 -25.90
CA ASP A 231 16.57 -25.73 -27.24
C ASP A 231 17.97 -26.35 -27.38
N LYS A 232 18.48 -26.97 -26.30
CA LYS A 232 19.79 -27.64 -26.28
C LYS A 232 19.72 -29.14 -26.57
N ASP A 233 18.53 -29.69 -26.74
CA ASP A 233 18.28 -31.09 -27.09
C ASP A 233 17.65 -31.19 -28.48
N ASN A 234 18.51 -31.39 -29.48
CA ASN A 234 18.16 -31.43 -30.90
C ASN A 234 17.21 -32.59 -31.27
N TYR A 235 16.94 -33.53 -30.36
CA TYR A 235 16.06 -34.68 -30.61
C TYR A 235 14.65 -34.39 -30.10
N ASP A 236 14.48 -34.46 -28.77
CA ASP A 236 13.18 -34.48 -28.12
C ASP A 236 12.82 -33.14 -27.45
N GLY A 237 13.75 -32.18 -27.42
CA GLY A 237 13.61 -30.90 -26.73
C GLY A 237 13.34 -31.03 -25.24
N GLN A 238 13.74 -32.12 -24.57
CA GLN A 238 13.44 -32.39 -23.16
C GLN A 238 14.66 -32.41 -22.24
N LYS A 239 15.88 -32.37 -22.78
CA LYS A 239 17.14 -32.33 -22.01
C LYS A 239 17.85 -30.98 -22.17
N GLY A 240 18.64 -30.58 -21.18
CA GLY A 240 19.38 -29.32 -21.18
C GLY A 240 18.70 -28.22 -20.35
N THR A 241 19.06 -26.96 -20.62
CA THR A 241 18.59 -25.79 -19.86
C THR A 241 17.16 -25.41 -20.24
N PRO A 242 16.20 -25.38 -19.29
CA PRO A 242 14.83 -24.95 -19.57
C PRO A 242 14.69 -23.44 -19.78
N PRO A 243 13.59 -22.94 -20.38
CA PRO A 243 13.40 -21.52 -20.67
C PRO A 243 13.38 -20.66 -19.42
N PHE A 244 13.78 -19.40 -19.57
CA PHE A 244 13.50 -18.37 -18.58
C PHE A 244 12.05 -17.87 -18.73
N ILE A 245 11.36 -17.72 -17.60
CA ILE A 245 9.99 -17.18 -17.52
C ILE A 245 9.99 -16.08 -16.47
N GLY A 246 9.56 -14.88 -16.83
CA GLY A 246 9.58 -13.74 -15.91
C GLY A 246 9.74 -12.39 -16.59
N PHE A 247 10.33 -11.45 -15.85
CA PHE A 247 10.37 -10.02 -16.17
C PHE A 247 11.74 -9.42 -15.82
N ASN A 248 12.25 -8.49 -16.62
CA ASN A 248 13.42 -7.66 -16.26
C ASN A 248 13.10 -6.18 -16.48
N ALA A 249 13.51 -5.31 -15.58
CA ALA A 249 13.22 -3.87 -15.66
C ALA A 249 14.03 -3.14 -16.74
N GLY A 250 15.22 -3.66 -17.09
CA GLY A 250 16.10 -3.07 -18.11
C GLY A 250 16.94 -1.88 -17.63
N ASN A 251 17.10 -1.73 -16.30
CA ASN A 251 17.88 -0.66 -15.67
C ASN A 251 18.93 -1.19 -14.67
N ARG A 252 19.21 -2.50 -14.69
CA ARG A 252 20.05 -3.26 -13.75
C ARG A 252 19.60 -3.27 -12.27
N THR A 253 18.41 -2.78 -11.94
CA THR A 253 17.94 -2.70 -10.53
C THR A 253 17.00 -3.83 -10.11
N ARG A 254 16.09 -4.26 -10.99
CA ARG A 254 14.99 -5.17 -10.65
C ARG A 254 14.77 -6.20 -11.75
N ALA A 255 14.61 -7.44 -11.35
CA ALA A 255 14.13 -8.55 -12.17
C ALA A 255 13.21 -9.43 -11.32
N TYR A 256 12.34 -10.19 -11.97
CA TYR A 256 11.49 -11.20 -11.36
C TYR A 256 11.59 -12.47 -12.20
N GLU A 257 12.11 -13.53 -11.61
CA GLU A 257 12.07 -14.87 -12.19
C GLU A 257 10.82 -15.59 -11.64
N PHE A 258 10.07 -16.30 -12.49
CA PHE A 258 8.86 -17.00 -12.06
C PHE A 258 9.20 -18.32 -11.37
N GLU A 259 9.80 -18.18 -10.19
CA GLU A 259 10.15 -19.28 -9.30
C GLU A 259 8.88 -19.94 -8.72
N PRO A 260 8.88 -21.28 -8.55
CA PRO A 260 10.00 -22.18 -8.75
C PRO A 260 10.01 -22.84 -10.15
N TYR A 261 9.29 -22.29 -11.13
CA TYR A 261 9.07 -22.93 -12.43
C TYR A 261 10.14 -22.59 -13.47
N SER A 262 10.52 -21.32 -13.60
CA SER A 262 11.52 -20.83 -14.57
C SER A 262 12.84 -21.59 -14.50
N GLN A 263 13.45 -21.85 -15.66
CA GLN A 263 14.74 -22.53 -15.84
C GLN A 263 14.82 -23.93 -15.17
N GLN A 264 13.67 -24.56 -14.94
CA GLN A 264 13.55 -25.87 -14.29
C GLN A 264 12.65 -26.81 -15.12
N PRO A 265 12.91 -28.13 -15.18
CA PRO A 265 12.13 -29.04 -16.05
C PRO A 265 10.63 -29.08 -15.78
N ARG A 266 10.22 -28.60 -14.60
CA ARG A 266 8.84 -28.45 -14.14
C ARG A 266 8.02 -27.38 -14.89
N VAL A 267 8.62 -26.57 -15.78
CA VAL A 267 7.84 -25.71 -16.73
C VAL A 267 6.84 -26.51 -17.56
N SER A 268 7.11 -27.80 -17.82
CA SER A 268 6.19 -28.74 -18.45
C SER A 268 4.83 -28.87 -17.75
N ARG A 269 4.74 -28.54 -16.44
CA ARG A 269 3.49 -28.59 -15.67
C ARG A 269 2.64 -27.31 -15.77
N LEU A 270 3.13 -26.22 -16.36
CA LEU A 270 2.41 -24.94 -16.40
C LEU A 270 0.98 -25.05 -16.98
N PRO A 271 0.70 -25.81 -18.06
CA PRO A 271 -0.67 -26.02 -18.56
C PRO A 271 -1.66 -26.67 -17.57
N SER A 272 -1.17 -27.31 -16.51
CA SER A 272 -1.99 -27.98 -15.49
C SER A 272 -2.15 -27.16 -14.19
N LEU A 273 -1.62 -25.94 -14.14
CA LEU A 273 -1.49 -25.11 -12.95
C LEU A 273 -2.09 -23.70 -13.15
N GLY A 274 -1.84 -22.78 -12.21
CA GLY A 274 -2.21 -21.37 -12.32
C GLY A 274 -3.63 -21.04 -11.87
N PHE A 275 -4.63 -21.83 -12.28
CA PHE A 275 -6.05 -21.70 -11.89
C PHE A 275 -6.64 -20.28 -12.05
N GLY A 276 -6.04 -19.42 -12.89
CA GLY A 276 -6.50 -18.06 -13.14
C GLY A 276 -7.91 -18.06 -13.70
N ASN A 277 -8.84 -17.36 -13.05
CA ASN A 277 -10.28 -17.38 -13.35
C ASN A 277 -10.91 -18.78 -13.32
N GLY A 278 -10.29 -19.73 -12.60
CA GLY A 278 -10.69 -21.14 -12.58
C GLY A 278 -10.20 -21.98 -13.77
N LEU A 279 -9.32 -21.43 -14.63
CA LEU A 279 -8.75 -22.13 -15.78
C LEU A 279 -7.32 -22.59 -15.50
N ASN A 280 -7.02 -23.84 -15.89
CA ASN A 280 -5.66 -24.37 -15.88
C ASN A 280 -4.84 -23.73 -17.01
N GLY A 281 -3.54 -23.56 -16.81
CA GLY A 281 -2.63 -22.91 -17.75
C GLY A 281 -2.63 -21.38 -17.69
N ARG A 282 -3.52 -20.75 -16.92
CA ARG A 282 -3.62 -19.28 -16.80
C ARG A 282 -2.97 -18.73 -15.53
N PHE A 283 -2.06 -17.77 -15.71
CA PHE A 283 -1.33 -17.07 -14.66
C PHE A 283 -1.45 -15.56 -14.80
N TYR A 284 -1.50 -14.83 -13.68
CA TYR A 284 -1.58 -13.37 -13.65
C TYR A 284 -0.46 -12.72 -12.87
N PHE A 285 -0.02 -11.55 -13.34
CA PHE A 285 1.00 -10.71 -12.72
C PHE A 285 0.58 -9.25 -12.81
N GLN A 286 0.67 -8.50 -11.71
CA GLN A 286 0.71 -7.04 -11.76
C GLN A 286 2.15 -6.64 -12.07
N VAL A 287 2.38 -5.70 -13.00
CA VAL A 287 3.73 -5.39 -13.50
C VAL A 287 4.06 -3.88 -13.58
N ASP A 288 3.11 -3.01 -13.23
CA ASP A 288 3.32 -1.55 -13.30
C ASP A 288 4.47 -1.04 -12.43
N GLU A 289 4.72 -1.62 -11.25
CA GLU A 289 5.78 -1.18 -10.32
C GLU A 289 6.64 -2.31 -9.75
N GLU A 290 6.12 -3.03 -8.76
CA GLU A 290 6.71 -4.29 -8.26
C GLU A 290 5.88 -5.45 -8.80
N ILE A 291 6.52 -6.57 -9.12
CA ILE A 291 5.83 -7.73 -9.69
C ILE A 291 5.09 -8.49 -8.60
N TRP A 292 3.75 -8.55 -8.70
CA TRP A 292 2.91 -9.32 -7.78
C TRP A 292 2.24 -10.48 -8.53
N PRO A 293 2.52 -11.74 -8.17
CA PRO A 293 1.80 -12.88 -8.75
C PRO A 293 0.38 -12.98 -8.17
N GLY A 294 -0.60 -13.17 -9.04
CA GLY A 294 -2.02 -13.36 -8.69
C GLY A 294 -2.49 -14.80 -8.57
N CYS A 295 -1.60 -15.75 -8.88
CA CYS A 295 -1.87 -17.18 -8.83
C CYS A 295 -1.03 -17.86 -7.74
N CYS A 296 -1.48 -19.01 -7.26
CA CYS A 296 -0.73 -19.78 -6.29
C CYS A 296 0.52 -20.43 -6.89
N ILE A 297 1.50 -20.72 -6.03
CA ILE A 297 2.76 -21.39 -6.38
C ILE A 297 3.06 -22.56 -5.42
N GLU A 298 3.47 -23.69 -5.97
CA GLU A 298 3.79 -24.90 -5.20
C GLU A 298 5.21 -24.80 -4.60
N ARG A 299 5.37 -24.13 -3.45
CA ARG A 299 6.68 -23.97 -2.77
C ARG A 299 7.40 -25.30 -2.48
N TYR A 300 6.67 -26.41 -2.28
CA TYR A 300 7.28 -27.72 -2.02
C TYR A 300 8.03 -28.31 -3.24
N LEU A 301 7.86 -27.76 -4.46
CA LEU A 301 8.62 -28.20 -5.62
C LEU A 301 10.11 -27.86 -5.54
N ASP A 302 10.50 -26.88 -4.71
CA ASP A 302 11.90 -26.50 -4.52
C ASP A 302 12.31 -26.45 -3.05
N ILE A 303 12.66 -27.58 -2.45
CA ILE A 303 13.00 -27.62 -1.02
C ILE A 303 14.12 -26.64 -0.65
N ASN A 304 15.05 -26.36 -1.58
CA ASN A 304 16.24 -25.54 -1.39
C ASN A 304 16.08 -24.05 -1.70
N TRP A 305 14.88 -23.56 -2.08
CA TRP A 305 14.65 -22.14 -2.41
C TRP A 305 15.18 -21.23 -1.27
N PRO A 306 16.23 -20.42 -1.50
CA PRO A 306 17.01 -19.77 -0.44
C PRO A 306 16.27 -18.64 0.27
N THR A 307 15.21 -18.12 -0.32
CA THR A 307 14.37 -17.05 0.21
C THR A 307 12.98 -17.57 0.53
N ARG A 308 12.36 -17.05 1.60
CA ARG A 308 10.91 -17.22 1.81
C ARG A 308 10.17 -16.61 0.60
N PRO A 309 9.17 -17.26 0.00
CA PRO A 309 8.38 -16.63 -1.06
C PRO A 309 7.55 -15.47 -0.52
N LYS A 310 7.42 -14.40 -1.31
CA LYS A 310 6.52 -13.29 -0.99
C LYS A 310 5.06 -13.74 -1.09
N LEU A 311 4.23 -13.19 -0.21
CA LEU A 311 2.79 -13.33 -0.17
C LEU A 311 2.14 -12.15 -0.89
N THR A 312 1.17 -12.40 -1.78
CA THR A 312 0.35 -11.34 -2.40
C THR A 312 -0.93 -11.16 -1.58
N PHE A 313 -1.24 -9.94 -1.14
CA PHE A 313 -2.42 -9.69 -0.31
C PHE A 313 -2.99 -8.27 -0.47
N PHE A 314 -4.28 -8.13 -0.20
CA PHE A 314 -5.02 -6.87 -0.21
C PHE A 314 -6.13 -6.86 0.85
N PRO A 315 -6.37 -5.74 1.58
CA PRO A 315 -5.57 -4.52 1.56
C PRO A 315 -4.17 -4.71 2.15
N ARG A 316 -3.23 -3.81 1.82
CA ARG A 316 -1.84 -3.87 2.33
C ARG A 316 -1.70 -3.37 3.78
N TYR A 317 -2.77 -2.81 4.32
CA TYR A 317 -2.85 -2.23 5.65
C TYR A 317 -4.23 -2.49 6.26
N GLY A 318 -4.35 -2.28 7.57
CA GLY A 318 -5.65 -2.25 8.25
C GLY A 318 -5.54 -1.78 9.69
N SER A 319 -6.69 -1.62 10.35
CA SER A 319 -6.78 -1.05 11.69
C SER A 319 -6.15 -1.97 12.75
N MET A 320 -5.43 -1.38 13.71
CA MET A 320 -5.01 -2.08 14.93
C MET A 320 -6.19 -2.63 15.74
N LEU A 321 -7.41 -2.12 15.53
CA LEU A 321 -8.63 -2.65 16.16
C LEU A 321 -9.04 -4.04 15.61
N GLY A 322 -8.38 -4.54 14.57
CA GLY A 322 -8.70 -5.81 13.93
C GLY A 322 -9.91 -5.72 12.99
N GLY A 323 -10.46 -6.87 12.62
CA GLY A 323 -11.67 -6.98 11.80
C GLY A 323 -11.49 -6.62 10.33
N THR A 324 -10.27 -6.35 9.87
CA THR A 324 -9.98 -6.11 8.45
C THR A 324 -9.90 -7.45 7.73
N THR A 325 -10.73 -7.66 6.70
CA THR A 325 -10.62 -8.86 5.85
C THR A 325 -9.47 -8.68 4.86
N VAL A 326 -8.41 -9.47 5.05
CA VAL A 326 -7.22 -9.49 4.21
C VAL A 326 -7.32 -10.70 3.29
N ASN A 327 -7.50 -10.44 2.01
CA ASN A 327 -7.44 -11.44 0.96
C ASN A 327 -5.98 -11.79 0.67
N VAL A 328 -5.67 -13.08 0.58
CA VAL A 328 -4.30 -13.61 0.48
C VAL A 328 -4.15 -14.66 -0.63
N THR A 329 -3.08 -14.53 -1.42
CA THR A 329 -2.58 -15.49 -2.44
C THR A 329 -1.10 -15.79 -2.18
N GLY A 330 -0.70 -17.04 -2.41
CA GLY A 330 0.69 -17.49 -2.31
C GLY A 330 0.77 -19.01 -2.43
N PRO A 331 0.54 -19.77 -1.34
CA PRO A 331 0.44 -21.22 -1.41
C PRO A 331 -0.84 -21.66 -2.16
N CYS A 332 -0.82 -22.87 -2.73
CA CYS A 332 -1.99 -23.46 -3.41
C CYS A 332 -2.91 -24.18 -2.42
N PHE A 333 -4.21 -23.88 -2.48
CA PHE A 333 -5.23 -24.42 -1.58
C PHE A 333 -6.10 -25.48 -2.29
N PHE A 334 -5.57 -26.70 -2.45
CA PHE A 334 -6.23 -27.73 -3.26
C PHE A 334 -7.48 -28.36 -2.61
N ASP A 335 -7.49 -28.59 -1.30
CA ASP A 335 -8.66 -29.12 -0.58
C ASP A 335 -9.41 -27.97 0.14
N PRO A 336 -10.69 -27.73 -0.15
CA PRO A 336 -11.52 -26.76 0.58
C PRO A 336 -11.67 -27.04 2.08
N ARG A 337 -11.29 -28.24 2.55
CA ARG A 337 -11.39 -28.67 3.96
C ARG A 337 -10.07 -28.51 4.72
N SER A 338 -8.99 -28.10 4.07
CA SER A 338 -7.71 -27.86 4.76
C SER A 338 -7.85 -26.83 5.89
N ILE A 339 -7.13 -27.03 6.98
CA ILE A 339 -7.11 -26.10 8.12
C ILE A 339 -6.13 -24.98 7.82
N ILE A 340 -6.64 -23.79 7.53
CA ILE A 340 -5.83 -22.65 7.10
C ILE A 340 -5.67 -21.67 8.27
N ARG A 341 -4.42 -21.35 8.63
CA ARG A 341 -4.09 -20.42 9.71
C ARG A 341 -3.34 -19.22 9.15
N CYS A 342 -3.82 -18.02 9.45
CA CYS A 342 -3.18 -16.76 9.10
C CYS A 342 -2.55 -16.13 10.35
N LYS A 343 -1.26 -15.80 10.27
CA LYS A 343 -0.46 -15.29 11.37
C LYS A 343 -0.02 -13.86 11.11
N PHE A 344 -0.39 -12.96 12.00
CA PHE A 344 0.00 -11.55 12.03
C PHE A 344 1.00 -11.37 13.18
N ASP A 345 2.29 -11.31 12.87
CA ASP A 345 3.39 -11.33 13.86
C ASP A 345 3.27 -12.53 14.83
N THR A 346 2.83 -12.31 16.08
CA THR A 346 2.64 -13.37 17.08
C THR A 346 1.23 -13.93 17.16
N LEU A 347 0.23 -13.31 16.51
CA LEU A 347 -1.18 -13.67 16.66
C LEU A 347 -1.69 -14.50 15.48
N GLU A 348 -2.38 -15.60 15.77
CA GLU A 348 -2.90 -16.53 14.77
C GLU A 348 -4.43 -16.47 14.71
N THR A 349 -4.96 -16.58 13.49
CA THR A 349 -6.38 -16.44 13.14
C THR A 349 -6.77 -17.49 12.11
N ASP A 350 -8.05 -17.85 12.05
CA ASP A 350 -8.56 -18.80 11.07
C ASP A 350 -8.75 -18.16 9.68
N GLY A 351 -8.29 -18.85 8.64
CA GLY A 351 -8.43 -18.46 7.25
C GLY A 351 -9.68 -19.07 6.61
N ILE A 352 -10.46 -18.24 5.90
CA ILE A 352 -11.66 -18.66 5.17
C ILE A 352 -11.26 -19.02 3.73
N TYR A 353 -11.43 -20.29 3.36
CA TYR A 353 -11.23 -20.76 1.99
C TYR A 353 -12.13 -20.02 0.98
N ARG A 354 -11.57 -19.57 -0.14
CA ARG A 354 -12.33 -18.97 -1.25
C ARG A 354 -12.13 -19.70 -2.58
N SER A 355 -10.89 -20.01 -2.94
CA SER A 355 -10.53 -20.75 -4.15
C SER A 355 -9.13 -21.37 -4.04
N PRO A 356 -8.67 -22.19 -4.99
CA PRO A 356 -7.31 -22.72 -5.00
C PRO A 356 -6.19 -21.66 -4.97
N ASN A 357 -6.50 -20.43 -5.41
CA ASN A 357 -5.57 -19.30 -5.41
C ASN A 357 -5.75 -18.33 -4.23
N HIS A 358 -6.84 -18.43 -3.46
CA HIS A 358 -7.27 -17.33 -2.58
C HIS A 358 -7.90 -17.80 -1.26
N VAL A 359 -7.45 -17.19 -0.17
CA VAL A 359 -8.02 -17.27 1.19
C VAL A 359 -8.30 -15.87 1.73
N SER A 360 -9.39 -15.71 2.49
CA SER A 360 -9.65 -14.50 3.29
C SER A 360 -9.24 -14.72 4.75
N CYS A 361 -8.25 -13.98 5.24
CA CYS A 361 -7.88 -13.89 6.65
C CYS A 361 -8.61 -12.70 7.30
N ILE A 362 -8.85 -12.74 8.62
CA ILE A 362 -9.39 -11.58 9.36
C ILE A 362 -8.31 -11.09 10.34
N SER A 363 -7.95 -9.81 10.28
CA SER A 363 -6.91 -9.27 11.17
C SER A 363 -7.36 -9.31 12.64
N PRO A 364 -6.53 -9.78 13.57
CA PRO A 364 -6.83 -9.74 14.99
C PRO A 364 -6.65 -8.33 15.56
N PRO A 365 -7.34 -7.98 16.66
CA PRO A 365 -7.07 -6.74 17.40
C PRO A 365 -5.67 -6.79 18.03
N VAL A 366 -4.89 -5.73 17.85
CA VAL A 366 -3.57 -5.51 18.46
C VAL A 366 -3.49 -4.13 19.10
N MET A 367 -2.53 -3.96 20.01
CA MET A 367 -2.32 -2.69 20.72
C MET A 367 -1.02 -1.99 20.31
N TYR A 368 -0.67 -2.09 19.03
CA TYR A 368 0.51 -1.46 18.44
C TYR A 368 0.23 -1.12 16.97
N HIS A 369 1.10 -0.31 16.37
CA HIS A 369 1.05 0.08 14.96
C HIS A 369 2.43 -0.10 14.31
N GLY A 370 2.50 -0.15 12.99
CA GLY A 370 3.72 -0.45 12.23
C GLY A 370 3.59 -1.68 11.34
N TYR A 371 4.68 -2.04 10.64
CA TYR A 371 4.73 -3.25 9.81
C TYR A 371 4.83 -4.52 10.66
N VAL A 372 4.08 -5.56 10.25
CA VAL A 372 4.15 -6.93 10.79
C VAL A 372 4.37 -7.94 9.68
N ASP A 373 5.01 -9.07 10.02
CA ASP A 373 5.03 -10.25 9.15
C ASP A 373 3.62 -10.89 9.15
N LEU A 374 2.93 -10.81 8.01
CA LEU A 374 1.78 -11.64 7.67
C LEU A 374 2.27 -12.93 7.02
N SER A 375 1.85 -14.07 7.53
CA SER A 375 2.19 -15.39 6.97
C SER A 375 1.01 -16.35 7.03
N VAL A 376 1.01 -17.38 6.18
CA VAL A 376 -0.07 -18.39 6.10
C VAL A 376 0.50 -19.80 6.21
N SER A 377 -0.23 -20.64 6.96
CA SER A 377 -0.02 -22.07 7.12
C SER A 377 -1.25 -22.84 6.62
N ILE A 378 -1.02 -24.04 6.10
CA ILE A 378 -2.03 -25.00 5.64
C ILE A 378 -1.80 -26.31 6.41
N ASP A 379 -2.87 -26.90 6.95
CA ASP A 379 -2.89 -28.20 7.63
C ASP A 379 -1.83 -28.35 8.73
N GLN A 380 -1.67 -27.28 9.53
CA GLN A 380 -0.68 -27.17 10.63
C GLN A 380 0.78 -27.23 10.15
N GLY A 381 1.03 -27.05 8.85
CA GLY A 381 2.36 -26.95 8.26
C GLY A 381 3.10 -25.65 8.62
N PRO A 382 4.36 -25.50 8.16
CA PRO A 382 5.17 -24.32 8.42
C PRO A 382 4.65 -23.06 7.71
N PHE A 383 4.86 -21.89 8.33
CA PHE A 383 4.60 -20.57 7.77
C PHE A 383 5.67 -20.18 6.74
N LEU A 384 5.60 -20.76 5.53
CA LEU A 384 6.62 -20.61 4.49
C LEU A 384 6.55 -19.27 3.73
N PHE A 385 5.34 -18.76 3.51
CA PHE A 385 5.09 -17.52 2.78
C PHE A 385 5.01 -16.34 3.76
N TYR A 386 5.57 -15.19 3.38
CA TYR A 386 5.57 -13.99 4.22
C TYR A 386 5.28 -12.73 3.40
N GLY A 387 4.73 -11.71 4.04
CA GLY A 387 4.57 -10.37 3.48
C GLY A 387 4.41 -9.33 4.58
N LYS A 388 4.85 -8.09 4.35
CA LYS A 388 4.76 -7.03 5.36
C LYS A 388 3.42 -6.30 5.31
N TYR A 389 2.57 -6.56 6.29
CA TYR A 389 1.26 -5.93 6.44
C TYR A 389 1.38 -4.73 7.39
N TYR A 390 0.83 -3.56 7.03
CA TYR A 390 0.94 -2.35 7.85
C TYR A 390 -0.27 -2.17 8.78
N ILE A 391 -0.03 -2.18 10.08
CA ILE A 391 -1.07 -1.93 11.08
C ILE A 391 -1.15 -0.43 11.35
N GLN A 392 -2.31 0.16 11.08
CA GLN A 392 -2.60 1.58 11.24
C GLN A 392 -3.24 1.88 12.60
N PRO A 393 -2.88 3.02 13.24
CA PRO A 393 -3.62 3.55 14.38
C PRO A 393 -4.99 4.11 13.91
N PRO A 394 -6.06 4.05 14.73
CA PRO A 394 -7.42 4.39 14.32
C PRO A 394 -7.60 5.77 13.68
N ASP A 395 -6.88 6.79 14.13
CA ASP A 395 -7.00 8.15 13.57
C ASP A 395 -6.31 8.31 12.20
N MET A 396 -5.52 7.33 11.74
CA MET A 396 -4.92 7.30 10.40
C MET A 396 -5.67 6.40 9.41
N VAL A 397 -6.55 5.52 9.89
CA VAL A 397 -7.39 4.67 9.04
C VAL A 397 -8.43 5.57 8.39
N GLU A 398 -8.64 5.47 7.07
CA GLU A 398 -9.83 6.07 6.45
C GLU A 398 -11.04 5.48 7.17
N ALA A 399 -11.80 6.32 7.85
CA ALA A 399 -12.97 5.87 8.57
C ALA A 399 -13.92 5.21 7.56
N ASP A 400 -14.13 3.88 7.68
CA ASP A 400 -15.05 3.07 6.86
C ASP A 400 -16.52 3.39 7.16
N VAL A 401 -16.77 4.65 7.49
CA VAL A 401 -17.44 5.13 8.70
C VAL A 401 -17.50 6.63 8.58
N ASN A 402 -18.64 7.28 8.79
CA ASN A 402 -18.66 8.65 9.33
C ASN A 402 -19.90 8.85 10.22
N VAL A 403 -19.80 9.69 11.25
CA VAL A 403 -20.98 10.35 11.83
C VAL A 403 -21.13 11.66 11.10
N LEU A 404 -22.29 11.88 10.47
CA LEU A 404 -22.46 12.97 9.49
C LEU A 404 -22.40 14.37 10.13
N ASP A 405 -23.00 14.53 11.31
CA ASP A 405 -23.29 15.86 11.87
C ASP A 405 -22.36 16.25 13.05
N GLY A 406 -21.34 15.44 13.36
CA GLY A 406 -20.47 15.65 14.54
C GLY A 406 -21.18 15.57 15.91
N SER A 407 -22.45 15.17 15.90
CA SER A 407 -23.35 15.06 17.06
C SER A 407 -22.91 14.01 18.08
N ASP A 408 -22.04 13.07 17.68
CA ASP A 408 -21.37 12.09 18.54
C ASP A 408 -20.54 12.72 19.68
N LYS A 409 -20.21 14.01 19.55
CA LYS A 409 -19.36 14.78 20.48
C LYS A 409 -20.17 15.58 21.51
N LEU A 410 -21.49 15.66 21.34
CA LEU A 410 -22.42 16.31 22.26
C LEU A 410 -22.65 15.44 23.50
N GLU A 411 -22.93 16.07 24.65
CA GLU A 411 -23.26 15.35 25.89
C GLU A 411 -24.54 14.50 25.73
N ALA A 412 -25.49 15.01 24.96
CA ALA A 412 -26.84 14.46 24.83
C ALA A 412 -27.45 14.83 23.45
N PRO A 413 -26.98 14.25 22.33
CA PRO A 413 -27.65 14.40 21.04
C PRO A 413 -29.03 13.74 21.09
N GLU A 414 -30.05 14.37 20.49
CA GLU A 414 -31.39 13.79 20.36
C GLU A 414 -31.39 12.58 19.42
N ARG A 415 -30.56 12.65 18.38
CA ARG A 415 -30.26 11.60 17.40
C ARG A 415 -28.90 11.87 16.78
N PHE A 416 -28.26 10.83 16.27
CA PHE A 416 -27.10 10.96 15.39
C PHE A 416 -27.16 9.86 14.32
N THR A 417 -26.66 10.18 13.11
CA THR A 417 -26.67 9.26 11.97
C THR A 417 -25.25 8.80 11.67
N ILE A 418 -25.12 7.51 11.38
CA ILE A 418 -23.86 6.83 11.08
C ILE A 418 -23.90 6.44 9.58
N GLN A 419 -22.75 6.46 8.89
CA GLN A 419 -22.53 6.08 7.48
C GLN A 419 -21.30 5.13 7.35
N TRP A 420 -21.23 4.23 6.35
CA TRP A 420 -20.18 3.20 6.13
C TRP A 420 -19.92 2.97 4.64
N LYS A 421 -19.25 1.86 4.29
CA LYS A 421 -19.29 1.27 2.94
C LYS A 421 -19.70 -0.21 3.06
N HIS A 422 -20.91 -0.58 2.60
CA HIS A 422 -21.49 -1.90 2.88
C HIS A 422 -20.73 -3.03 2.20
N GLU A 423 -20.07 -2.72 1.08
CA GLU A 423 -19.22 -3.58 0.29
C GLU A 423 -18.00 -4.09 1.08
N LYS A 424 -17.61 -3.38 2.15
CA LYS A 424 -16.55 -3.80 3.09
C LYS A 424 -17.03 -4.79 4.17
N LEU A 425 -18.35 -4.96 4.32
CA LEU A 425 -18.99 -5.92 5.24
C LEU A 425 -19.46 -7.17 4.50
N THR A 426 -20.23 -7.00 3.44
CA THR A 426 -20.90 -8.08 2.70
C THR A 426 -21.39 -7.61 1.34
N TRP A 427 -21.45 -8.53 0.38
CA TRP A 427 -22.10 -8.30 -0.92
C TRP A 427 -23.61 -8.62 -0.89
N ASP A 428 -24.11 -9.36 0.11
CA ASP A 428 -25.57 -9.54 0.29
C ASP A 428 -26.10 -8.47 1.25
N VAL A 429 -26.74 -7.46 0.67
CA VAL A 429 -27.35 -6.30 1.33
C VAL A 429 -28.44 -6.69 2.36
N ARG A 430 -28.91 -7.95 2.34
CA ARG A 430 -29.89 -8.47 3.30
C ARG A 430 -29.24 -9.22 4.48
N SER A 431 -27.91 -9.29 4.56
CA SER A 431 -27.25 -9.87 5.73
C SER A 431 -27.54 -8.98 6.96
N PRO A 432 -28.00 -9.54 8.08
CA PRO A 432 -28.24 -8.75 9.28
C PRO A 432 -26.91 -8.23 9.86
N VAL A 433 -26.96 -7.01 10.37
CA VAL A 433 -25.79 -6.34 10.96
C VAL A 433 -26.06 -5.99 12.43
N THR A 434 -25.08 -6.32 13.28
CA THR A 434 -25.10 -6.09 14.73
C THR A 434 -24.11 -4.99 15.09
N VAL A 435 -24.58 -3.93 15.74
CA VAL A 435 -23.75 -2.81 16.23
C VAL A 435 -23.46 -3.02 17.71
N ALA A 436 -22.23 -3.39 18.04
CA ALA A 436 -21.76 -3.62 19.40
C ALA A 436 -20.98 -2.41 19.95
N LEU A 437 -20.95 -2.31 21.28
CA LEU A 437 -20.19 -1.32 22.03
C LEU A 437 -19.05 -2.00 22.81
N TRP A 438 -17.86 -1.42 22.75
CA TRP A 438 -16.62 -1.92 23.33
C TRP A 438 -15.90 -0.84 24.13
N GLY A 439 -15.06 -1.25 25.06
CA GLY A 439 -14.37 -0.39 26.01
C GLY A 439 -12.91 -0.75 26.19
N TYR A 440 -12.06 0.15 25.73
CA TYR A 440 -10.64 0.18 26.03
C TYR A 440 -10.40 0.61 27.49
N ARG A 441 -9.53 -0.11 28.18
CA ARG A 441 -9.11 0.22 29.55
C ARG A 441 -7.64 -0.07 29.79
N GLU A 442 -6.98 0.78 30.56
CA GLU A 442 -5.63 0.60 31.07
C GLU A 442 -5.68 0.35 32.58
N THR A 443 -4.96 -0.66 33.06
CA THR A 443 -4.84 -0.99 34.50
C THR A 443 -3.39 -1.30 34.83
N SER A 444 -2.97 -1.09 36.08
CA SER A 444 -1.61 -1.37 36.55
C SER A 444 -1.18 -2.84 36.43
N GLU A 445 -2.14 -3.77 36.51
CA GLU A 445 -1.87 -5.22 36.62
C GLU A 445 -2.10 -6.00 35.33
N ASN A 446 -2.76 -5.41 34.32
CA ASN A 446 -3.11 -6.11 33.08
C ASN A 446 -2.70 -5.33 31.84
N TYR A 447 -2.34 -6.08 30.80
CA TYR A 447 -2.19 -5.59 29.43
C TYR A 447 -3.44 -4.79 28.99
N PRO A 448 -3.29 -3.63 28.33
CA PRO A 448 -4.43 -2.84 27.85
C PRO A 448 -5.33 -3.65 26.91
N LYS A 449 -6.64 -3.62 27.14
CA LYS A 449 -7.58 -4.47 26.41
C LYS A 449 -8.89 -3.77 26.05
N LEU A 450 -9.46 -4.19 24.93
CA LEU A 450 -10.85 -3.96 24.58
C LEU A 450 -11.73 -4.90 25.40
N THR A 451 -12.85 -4.39 25.89
CA THR A 451 -13.82 -5.07 26.75
C THR A 451 -15.19 -4.89 26.12
N TYR A 452 -15.89 -5.96 25.77
CA TYR A 452 -17.27 -5.85 25.28
C TYR A 452 -18.19 -5.20 26.35
N ILE A 453 -19.15 -4.38 25.92
CA ILE A 453 -20.11 -3.69 26.80
C ILE A 453 -21.54 -4.11 26.50
N ASP A 454 -22.06 -3.83 25.31
CA ASP A 454 -23.48 -4.03 24.97
C ASP A 454 -23.70 -4.11 23.44
N VAL A 455 -24.91 -4.47 23.01
CA VAL A 455 -25.39 -4.29 21.63
C VAL A 455 -26.28 -3.05 21.57
N LEU A 456 -25.98 -2.11 20.69
CA LEU A 456 -26.79 -0.91 20.44
C LEU A 456 -27.97 -1.21 19.49
N THR A 457 -27.76 -2.08 18.51
CA THR A 457 -28.83 -2.62 17.65
C THR A 457 -28.43 -3.97 17.08
N ASP A 458 -29.41 -4.86 16.93
CA ASP A 458 -29.26 -6.20 16.34
C ASP A 458 -30.28 -6.38 15.21
N ASP A 459 -30.01 -7.30 14.28
CA ASP A 459 -30.89 -7.68 13.17
C ASP A 459 -31.37 -6.51 12.26
N THR A 460 -30.50 -5.51 12.03
CA THR A 460 -30.83 -4.39 11.13
C THR A 460 -30.62 -4.75 9.66
N ILE A 461 -31.62 -4.45 8.82
CA ILE A 461 -31.64 -4.71 7.37
C ILE A 461 -31.56 -3.38 6.61
N LEU A 462 -30.64 -3.31 5.64
CA LEU A 462 -30.30 -2.19 4.74
C LEU A 462 -29.43 -1.04 5.31
N VAL A 463 -28.41 -0.70 4.52
CA VAL A 463 -27.62 0.55 4.41
C VAL A 463 -27.86 1.61 5.51
N GLY A 464 -27.01 1.64 6.55
CA GLY A 464 -26.86 2.75 7.51
C GLY A 464 -26.46 2.31 8.95
N ASP A 465 -25.33 2.58 9.59
CA ASP A 465 -24.00 2.20 9.12
C ASP A 465 -22.94 2.14 10.32
N ARG A 466 -21.60 2.31 10.12
CA ARG A 466 -20.46 1.83 10.98
C ARG A 466 -19.74 2.94 11.76
N HIS A 467 -18.98 2.58 12.81
CA HIS A 467 -17.97 3.49 13.38
C HIS A 467 -16.56 2.89 13.71
N HIS A 468 -15.48 3.68 13.55
CA HIS A 468 -14.04 3.31 13.64
C HIS A 468 -13.18 4.39 14.35
N SER A 469 -13.76 5.48 14.88
CA SER A 469 -13.09 6.44 15.76
C SER A 469 -13.53 6.21 17.23
N PRO A 470 -12.75 6.60 18.25
CA PRO A 470 -13.24 6.56 19.62
C PRO A 470 -14.25 7.68 19.86
N LEU A 471 -15.30 7.40 20.62
CA LEU A 471 -16.41 8.34 20.84
C LEU A 471 -16.60 8.69 22.32
N PRO A 472 -16.93 9.96 22.64
CA PRO A 472 -17.22 10.36 24.00
C PRO A 472 -18.67 9.99 24.36
N LEU A 473 -18.86 8.79 24.94
CA LEU A 473 -20.19 8.21 25.21
C LEU A 473 -20.97 8.81 26.40
N GLY A 474 -20.94 10.14 26.55
CA GLY A 474 -21.71 10.86 27.57
C GLY A 474 -23.20 10.53 27.46
N TRP A 475 -23.72 10.50 26.24
CA TRP A 475 -25.12 10.20 25.93
C TRP A 475 -25.62 8.83 26.42
N TYR A 476 -24.73 7.82 26.43
CA TYR A 476 -25.01 6.46 26.90
C TYR A 476 -24.92 6.37 28.43
N PHE A 477 -23.80 6.85 29.00
CA PHE A 477 -23.51 6.65 30.42
C PHE A 477 -24.10 7.72 31.35
N ARG A 478 -24.56 8.87 30.84
CA ARG A 478 -25.14 9.97 31.65
C ARG A 478 -26.16 9.49 32.68
N HIS A 479 -27.04 8.55 32.33
CA HIS A 479 -28.07 8.06 33.25
C HIS A 479 -27.49 7.20 34.39
N GLN A 480 -26.41 6.46 34.11
CA GLN A 480 -25.69 5.67 35.11
C GLN A 480 -24.83 6.58 35.99
N TRP A 481 -24.16 7.57 35.41
CA TRP A 481 -23.37 8.56 36.14
C TRP A 481 -24.25 9.48 37.00
N HIS A 482 -25.41 9.92 36.51
CA HIS A 482 -26.39 10.67 37.30
C HIS A 482 -26.92 9.87 38.50
N ARG A 483 -27.14 8.55 38.36
CA ARG A 483 -27.52 7.69 39.49
C ARG A 483 -26.39 7.48 40.50
N LYS A 484 -25.13 7.52 40.07
CA LYS A 484 -23.96 7.21 40.90
C LYS A 484 -23.33 8.44 41.59
N PHE A 485 -23.27 9.56 40.88
CA PHE A 485 -22.58 10.79 41.29
C PHE A 485 -23.55 11.99 41.41
N GLY A 486 -24.81 11.85 40.98
CA GLY A 486 -25.80 12.92 41.06
C GLY A 486 -25.76 13.90 39.88
N LYS A 487 -26.18 15.14 40.10
CA LYS A 487 -26.24 16.16 39.03
C LYS A 487 -24.85 16.65 38.60
N ASN A 488 -23.88 16.67 39.51
CA ASN A 488 -22.55 17.27 39.31
C ASN A 488 -21.50 16.31 38.75
N TRP A 489 -21.92 15.13 38.26
CA TRP A 489 -21.02 14.05 37.83
C TRP A 489 -19.89 14.48 36.87
N LYS A 490 -20.12 15.50 36.04
CA LYS A 490 -19.10 16.10 35.15
C LYS A 490 -17.94 16.69 35.94
N LYS A 491 -18.25 17.51 36.96
CA LYS A 491 -17.28 18.10 37.88
C LYS A 491 -16.61 17.01 38.72
N ASP A 492 -17.37 16.07 39.28
CA ASP A 492 -16.82 14.98 40.12
C ASP A 492 -15.81 14.09 39.35
N ILE A 493 -16.10 13.77 38.09
CA ILE A 493 -15.18 13.00 37.23
C ILE A 493 -13.97 13.86 36.81
N CYS A 494 -14.16 15.17 36.59
CA CYS A 494 -13.06 16.10 36.34
C CYS A 494 -12.13 16.23 37.55
N GLU A 495 -12.67 16.35 38.76
CA GLU A 495 -11.91 16.40 40.01
C GLU A 495 -11.12 15.10 40.24
N ASP A 496 -11.73 13.92 40.06
CA ASP A 496 -11.01 12.63 40.13
C ASP A 496 -9.84 12.56 39.13
N TRP A 497 -10.01 13.09 37.92
CA TRP A 497 -8.92 13.20 36.94
C TRP A 497 -7.85 14.21 37.40
N TYR A 498 -8.24 15.40 37.86
CA TYR A 498 -7.33 16.45 38.34
C TYR A 498 -6.47 15.98 39.53
N TYR A 499 -7.08 15.29 40.50
CA TYR A 499 -6.35 14.71 41.62
C TYR A 499 -5.43 13.56 41.18
N ARG A 500 -5.82 12.73 40.19
CA ARG A 500 -4.93 11.71 39.61
C ARG A 500 -3.73 12.32 38.88
N GLU A 501 -3.90 13.43 38.16
CA GLU A 501 -2.82 14.17 37.52
C GLU A 501 -1.84 14.77 38.56
N LYS A 502 -2.33 15.25 39.71
CA LYS A 502 -1.50 15.80 40.80
C LYS A 502 -0.45 14.83 41.36
N TYR A 503 -0.76 13.53 41.39
CA TYR A 503 0.17 12.48 41.85
C TYR A 503 0.89 11.77 40.68
N SER A 504 0.71 12.24 39.44
CA SER A 504 1.37 11.69 38.25
C SER A 504 2.61 12.51 37.86
N ASP A 505 3.49 11.91 37.06
CA ASP A 505 4.72 12.59 36.61
C ASP A 505 4.43 13.89 35.84
N ARG A 506 5.26 14.90 36.08
CA ARG A 506 5.23 16.21 35.41
C ARG A 506 5.78 16.12 33.98
N PHE A 507 5.02 15.50 33.08
CA PHE A 507 5.46 15.21 31.71
C PHE A 507 5.77 16.47 30.86
N ALA A 508 5.05 17.57 31.08
CA ALA A 508 5.12 18.78 30.26
C ALA A 508 6.52 19.43 30.18
N ILE A 509 7.38 19.22 31.19
CA ILE A 509 8.76 19.73 31.20
C ILE A 509 9.68 19.05 30.18
N THR A 510 9.27 17.88 29.66
CA THR A 510 10.07 17.06 28.72
C THR A 510 9.70 17.26 27.25
N LEU A 511 8.72 18.14 26.97
CA LEU A 511 8.18 18.38 25.64
C LEU A 511 9.01 19.38 24.83
N PHE A 512 8.90 19.31 23.51
CA PHE A 512 9.38 20.39 22.64
C PHE A 512 8.52 21.64 22.85
N ARG A 513 9.18 22.80 22.93
CA ARG A 513 8.52 24.10 23.03
C ARG A 513 7.80 24.41 21.72
N CYS A 514 6.61 24.99 21.79
CA CYS A 514 5.93 25.45 20.58
C CYS A 514 6.74 26.58 19.92
N PRO A 515 6.93 26.55 18.60
CA PRO A 515 7.32 27.72 17.83
C PRO A 515 6.39 28.91 18.14
N CYS A 516 6.90 30.15 18.08
CA CYS A 516 6.06 31.33 18.34
C CYS A 516 5.09 31.61 17.19
N THR A 517 5.46 31.23 15.96
CA THR A 517 4.69 31.50 14.74
C THR A 517 4.52 30.26 13.88
N LEU A 518 3.45 30.24 13.08
CA LEU A 518 3.17 29.17 12.13
C LEU A 518 4.31 28.95 11.12
N GLU A 519 4.97 30.01 10.65
CA GLU A 519 6.09 29.88 9.71
C GLU A 519 7.34 29.23 10.35
N GLN A 520 7.63 29.53 11.63
CA GLN A 520 8.66 28.78 12.36
C GLN A 520 8.28 27.30 12.50
N ALA A 521 7.00 26.99 12.70
CA ALA A 521 6.52 25.61 12.80
C ALA A 521 6.65 24.84 11.48
N LYS A 522 6.32 25.47 10.34
CA LYS A 522 6.48 24.89 9.00
C LYS A 522 7.95 24.61 8.66
N LEU A 523 8.87 25.49 9.04
CA LEU A 523 10.32 25.30 8.85
C LEU A 523 10.92 24.22 9.77
N ASP A 524 10.27 23.91 10.89
CA ASP A 524 10.71 22.93 11.89
C ASP A 524 10.09 21.52 11.68
N ALA A 525 9.94 21.14 10.40
CA ALA A 525 9.35 19.87 9.96
C ALA A 525 10.04 18.60 10.52
N GLY A 526 11.24 18.73 11.09
CA GLY A 526 11.95 17.64 11.77
C GLY A 526 11.53 17.41 13.22
N ARG A 527 10.88 18.39 13.88
CA ARG A 527 10.30 18.24 15.23
C ARG A 527 8.79 18.28 15.22
N PHE A 528 8.17 18.96 14.26
CA PHE A 528 6.73 19.14 14.17
C PHE A 528 6.18 18.68 12.81
N ALA A 529 4.98 18.12 12.80
CA ALA A 529 4.24 17.75 11.59
C ALA A 529 2.80 18.32 11.67
N PRO A 530 2.13 18.64 10.55
CA PRO A 530 0.73 19.08 10.57
C PRO A 530 -0.19 18.08 11.29
N ASP A 531 -1.19 18.58 12.03
CA ASP A 531 -2.20 17.73 12.63
C ASP A 531 -3.19 17.18 11.58
N LEU A 532 -3.70 15.97 11.81
CA LEU A 532 -4.64 15.29 10.90
C LEU A 532 -6.07 15.85 10.97
N GLN A 533 -6.41 16.58 12.03
CA GLN A 533 -7.76 17.12 12.26
C GLN A 533 -7.81 18.65 12.15
N CYS A 534 -6.69 19.36 12.34
CA CYS A 534 -6.62 20.80 12.12
C CYS A 534 -5.36 21.21 11.33
N ASN A 535 -5.51 21.31 10.00
CA ASN A 535 -4.48 21.77 9.08
C ASN A 535 -5.07 22.64 7.95
N GLU A 536 -4.20 23.22 7.11
CA GLU A 536 -4.56 24.18 6.05
C GLU A 536 -5.48 23.59 4.95
N ILE A 537 -5.48 22.26 4.79
CA ILE A 537 -6.20 21.50 3.75
C ILE A 537 -7.55 21.01 4.28
N ASP A 538 -7.55 20.20 5.35
CA ASP A 538 -8.75 19.57 5.91
C ASP A 538 -9.62 20.55 6.71
N ARG A 539 -9.00 21.51 7.41
CA ARG A 539 -9.64 22.58 8.20
C ARG A 539 -10.71 22.13 9.21
N LYS A 540 -10.69 20.88 9.71
CA LYS A 540 -11.68 20.33 10.67
C LYS A 540 -11.45 20.79 12.13
N CYS A 541 -10.93 22.01 12.31
CA CYS A 541 -10.47 22.57 13.58
C CYS A 541 -11.59 22.78 14.61
N GLU A 542 -12.79 23.16 14.16
CA GLU A 542 -13.95 23.61 14.97
C GLU A 542 -14.32 22.72 16.19
N THR A 543 -14.03 21.41 16.15
CA THR A 543 -14.35 20.50 17.27
C THR A 543 -13.52 20.78 18.52
N PHE A 544 -12.21 20.94 18.35
CA PHE A 544 -11.24 20.94 19.46
C PHE A 544 -10.42 22.23 19.52
N HIS A 545 -10.31 22.93 18.40
CA HIS A 545 -9.43 24.08 18.16
C HIS A 545 -10.18 25.16 17.36
N LYS A 546 -11.33 25.59 17.90
CA LYS A 546 -12.09 26.73 17.37
C LYS A 546 -11.18 27.96 17.25
N ALA A 547 -11.33 28.70 16.15
CA ALA A 547 -10.47 29.83 15.75
C ALA A 547 -9.00 29.49 15.41
N ALA A 548 -8.56 28.22 15.48
CA ALA A 548 -7.28 27.83 14.91
C ALA A 548 -7.37 27.69 13.39
N TYR A 549 -6.41 28.27 12.68
CA TYR A 549 -6.22 28.11 11.23
C TYR A 549 -5.39 26.87 10.90
N HIS A 550 -4.36 26.58 11.71
CA HIS A 550 -3.49 25.42 11.52
C HIS A 550 -2.91 24.95 12.86
N CYS A 551 -2.85 23.63 13.08
CA CYS A 551 -2.12 23.06 14.20
C CYS A 551 -1.00 22.12 13.73
N VAL A 552 0.10 22.10 14.49
CA VAL A 552 1.20 21.15 14.33
C VAL A 552 1.39 20.33 15.60
N ARG A 553 1.96 19.14 15.46
CA ARG A 553 2.22 18.21 16.56
C ARG A 553 3.64 17.70 16.54
N SER A 554 4.18 17.39 17.71
CA SER A 554 5.51 16.80 17.84
C SER A 554 5.59 15.51 17.01
N GLY A 555 6.51 15.43 16.04
CA GLY A 555 6.65 14.24 15.18
C GLY A 555 7.15 12.99 15.90
N ARG A 556 7.75 13.15 17.09
CA ARG A 556 8.27 12.09 17.95
C ARG A 556 7.82 12.28 19.42
N PRO A 557 7.66 11.20 20.21
CA PRO A 557 7.34 11.32 21.63
C PRO A 557 8.51 11.88 22.43
N ALA A 558 8.21 12.55 23.54
CA ALA A 558 9.18 12.86 24.58
C ALA A 558 9.64 11.60 25.33
N VAL A 559 10.68 11.72 26.17
CA VAL A 559 11.25 10.59 26.93
C VAL A 559 10.18 9.87 27.77
N GLY A 560 9.21 10.59 28.32
CA GLY A 560 8.07 10.01 29.07
C GLY A 560 6.97 9.36 28.22
N GLY A 561 6.99 9.47 26.89
CA GLY A 561 5.87 9.03 26.02
C GLY A 561 4.81 10.09 25.76
N ALA A 562 5.04 11.33 26.19
CA ALA A 562 4.16 12.47 25.98
C ALA A 562 4.37 13.13 24.60
N GLY A 563 3.38 13.90 24.13
CA GLY A 563 3.41 14.68 22.90
C GLY A 563 3.05 16.14 23.11
N GLN A 564 3.30 16.97 22.10
CA GLN A 564 2.90 18.38 22.07
C GLN A 564 2.01 18.65 20.86
N LEU A 565 1.00 19.50 21.04
CA LEU A 565 0.19 20.12 19.99
C LEU A 565 0.34 21.64 20.13
N CYS A 566 0.54 22.34 19.02
CA CYS A 566 0.66 23.79 18.93
C CYS A 566 -0.31 24.26 17.85
N CYS A 567 -1.20 25.19 18.18
CA CYS A 567 -2.22 25.69 17.26
C CYS A 567 -2.02 27.18 17.02
N TYR A 568 -2.22 27.61 15.78
CA TYR A 568 -2.03 28.98 15.34
C TYR A 568 -3.33 29.54 14.77
N ASP A 569 -3.57 30.83 14.99
CA ASP A 569 -4.67 31.57 14.39
C ASP A 569 -4.39 31.91 12.91
N ASP A 570 -5.30 32.66 12.28
CA ASP A 570 -5.19 33.12 10.90
C ASP A 570 -4.13 34.22 10.68
N HIS A 571 -3.61 34.82 11.76
CA HIS A 571 -2.42 35.68 11.75
C HIS A 571 -1.12 34.88 11.91
N GLY A 572 -1.22 33.58 12.23
CA GLY A 572 -0.08 32.69 12.44
C GLY A 572 0.53 32.79 13.84
N GLU A 573 -0.14 33.41 14.81
CA GLU A 573 0.30 33.53 16.21
C GLU A 573 -0.16 32.32 17.05
N LEU A 574 0.63 31.95 18.06
CA LEU A 574 0.40 30.75 18.88
C LEU A 574 -0.78 30.93 19.86
N ILE A 575 -1.88 30.21 19.62
CA ILE A 575 -3.04 30.14 20.52
C ILE A 575 -2.72 29.26 21.73
N ARG A 576 -2.81 29.85 22.93
CA ARG A 576 -2.42 29.21 24.20
C ARG A 576 -3.62 28.64 24.94
N THR A 577 -3.44 27.46 25.55
CA THR A 577 -4.46 26.81 26.39
C THR A 577 -4.76 27.58 27.69
N GLY A 578 -3.87 28.50 28.08
CA GLY A 578 -4.11 29.38 29.23
C GLY A 578 -5.11 30.50 28.93
N ASP A 579 -5.21 30.93 27.68
CA ASP A 579 -6.09 32.02 27.25
C ASP A 579 -7.43 31.49 26.74
N THR A 580 -7.46 30.28 26.15
CA THR A 580 -8.69 29.59 25.78
C THR A 580 -8.55 28.06 25.75
N MET A 581 -9.62 27.33 26.11
CA MET A 581 -9.73 25.87 26.02
C MET A 581 -9.46 25.28 24.62
N TYR A 582 -9.54 26.11 23.58
CA TYR A 582 -9.31 25.75 22.18
C TYR A 582 -7.82 25.81 21.76
N GLY A 583 -6.92 26.32 22.61
CA GLY A 583 -5.50 26.44 22.32
C GLY A 583 -4.73 25.12 22.18
N GLY A 584 -3.52 25.19 21.60
CA GLY A 584 -2.66 24.02 21.39
C GLY A 584 -2.06 23.50 22.70
N ARG A 585 -2.31 22.24 23.04
CA ARG A 585 -2.05 21.67 24.37
C ARG A 585 -1.03 20.52 24.43
N PRO A 586 -0.27 20.38 25.52
CA PRO A 586 0.53 19.18 25.79
C PRO A 586 -0.38 17.97 26.02
N ALA A 587 0.08 16.79 25.59
CA ALA A 587 -0.62 15.52 25.73
C ALA A 587 0.22 14.53 26.54
N ARG A 588 -0.34 13.95 27.61
CA ARG A 588 0.35 12.98 28.47
C ARG A 588 0.73 11.72 27.71
N ALA A 589 -0.11 11.28 26.77
CA ALA A 589 0.20 10.18 25.86
C ALA A 589 0.34 10.69 24.42
N PHE A 590 1.40 10.27 23.73
CA PHE A 590 1.65 10.62 22.34
C PHE A 590 0.66 9.91 21.40
N GLN A 591 0.15 10.62 20.38
CA GLN A 591 -0.88 10.10 19.46
C GLN A 591 -0.50 8.75 18.88
N PHE A 592 0.72 8.62 18.36
CA PHE A 592 1.17 7.42 17.66
C PHE A 592 1.78 6.40 18.62
N GLY A 593 1.59 6.58 19.93
CA GLY A 593 2.13 5.72 20.97
C GLY A 593 3.66 5.77 21.08
N LYS A 594 4.21 5.09 22.08
CA LYS A 594 5.67 5.01 22.28
C LYS A 594 6.09 3.55 22.33
N HIS A 595 7.18 3.19 21.65
CA HIS A 595 7.73 1.85 21.80
C HIS A 595 8.34 1.64 23.20
N PRO A 596 8.07 0.51 23.90
CA PRO A 596 7.19 -0.59 23.50
C PRO A 596 5.71 -0.25 23.76
N PHE A 597 4.89 -0.27 22.70
CA PHE A 597 3.48 0.15 22.75
C PHE A 597 2.63 -0.59 23.79
N LYS A 598 3.08 -1.79 24.18
CA LYS A 598 2.46 -2.78 25.07
C LYS A 598 2.32 -2.35 26.55
N GLN A 599 2.24 -1.05 26.86
CA GLN A 599 2.25 -0.50 28.22
C GLN A 599 1.25 0.66 28.40
N ARG A 600 0.89 0.97 29.66
CA ARG A 600 0.05 2.11 30.03
C ARG A 600 0.61 3.42 29.43
N MET A 601 -0.27 4.30 28.93
CA MET A 601 0.08 5.57 28.23
C MET A 601 0.89 5.43 26.93
N MET A 602 1.22 4.22 26.47
CA MET A 602 2.08 4.00 25.30
C MET A 602 1.34 3.53 24.04
N ILE A 603 0.02 3.36 24.11
CA ILE A 603 -0.77 2.67 23.09
C ILE A 603 -1.25 3.71 22.06
N PRO A 604 -1.00 3.51 20.74
CA PRO A 604 -1.40 4.46 19.70
C PRO A 604 -2.91 4.75 19.74
N SER A 605 -3.26 6.02 19.60
CA SER A 605 -4.59 6.63 19.67
C SER A 605 -5.32 6.46 21.00
N LEU A 606 -5.47 5.22 21.44
CA LEU A 606 -6.22 4.77 22.62
C LEU A 606 -5.74 5.43 23.92
N SER A 607 -4.41 5.49 24.16
CA SER A 607 -3.87 6.14 25.36
C SER A 607 -4.09 7.66 25.33
N TYR A 608 -3.84 8.31 24.19
CA TYR A 608 -4.07 9.75 24.02
C TYR A 608 -5.54 10.11 24.27
N TRP A 609 -6.45 9.36 23.65
CA TRP A 609 -7.87 9.59 23.85
C TRP A 609 -8.31 9.36 25.30
N LEU A 610 -7.75 8.37 26.02
CA LEU A 610 -8.10 8.09 27.41
C LEU A 610 -7.59 9.15 28.40
N HIS A 611 -6.37 9.66 28.22
CA HIS A 611 -5.72 10.54 29.20
C HIS A 611 -5.76 12.04 28.84
N ASP A 612 -6.05 12.39 27.58
CA ASP A 612 -5.98 13.76 27.08
C ASP A 612 -7.27 14.25 26.37
N VAL A 613 -7.96 13.40 25.60
CA VAL A 613 -9.20 13.82 24.88
C VAL A 613 -10.46 13.62 25.70
N ALA A 614 -10.66 12.46 26.33
CA ALA A 614 -11.84 12.20 27.16
C ALA A 614 -12.00 13.22 28.32
N PRO A 615 -10.92 13.66 29.01
CA PRO A 615 -11.06 14.67 30.06
C PRO A 615 -11.48 16.06 29.56
N TYR A 616 -11.07 16.45 28.34
CA TYR A 616 -11.53 17.71 27.75
C TYR A 616 -13.06 17.79 27.62
N PHE A 617 -13.72 16.66 27.34
CA PHE A 617 -15.18 16.62 27.24
C PHE A 617 -15.86 16.89 28.58
N PHE A 618 -15.55 16.13 29.63
CA PHE A 618 -16.23 16.31 30.93
C PHE A 618 -15.73 17.50 31.76
N CYS A 619 -14.50 17.97 31.55
CA CYS A 619 -13.97 19.16 32.24
C CYS A 619 -14.36 20.48 31.55
N CYS A 620 -14.33 20.55 30.22
CA CYS A 620 -14.59 21.78 29.46
C CYS A 620 -15.85 21.67 28.58
N LYS A 621 -15.86 20.77 27.57
CA LYS A 621 -16.84 20.88 26.47
C LYS A 621 -18.29 20.56 26.86
N TRP A 622 -18.51 19.83 27.95
CA TRP A 622 -19.82 19.58 28.55
C TRP A 622 -20.05 20.37 29.84
N ALA A 623 -19.09 21.19 30.27
CA ALA A 623 -19.26 22.05 31.44
C ALA A 623 -20.13 23.26 31.10
N GLU A 624 -20.96 23.69 32.07
CA GLU A 624 -21.75 24.90 31.93
C GLU A 624 -20.81 26.11 31.98
N GLY A 625 -20.84 26.95 30.93
CA GLY A 625 -19.86 28.01 30.69
C GLY A 625 -18.67 27.64 29.79
N GLU A 626 -18.53 26.38 29.37
CA GLU A 626 -17.42 25.85 28.56
C GLU A 626 -16.00 26.25 29.06
N ASP A 627 -15.45 27.35 28.55
CA ASP A 627 -14.09 27.83 28.82
C ASP A 627 -14.00 28.51 30.20
N ASP A 628 -15.05 29.24 30.59
CA ASP A 628 -15.16 29.98 31.86
C ASP A 628 -15.52 29.07 33.05
N ALA A 629 -15.64 27.76 32.83
CA ALA A 629 -15.97 26.80 33.86
C ALA A 629 -14.76 26.47 34.77
N GLU A 630 -14.96 26.47 36.08
CA GLU A 630 -13.94 26.08 37.08
C GLU A 630 -13.33 24.69 36.79
N SER A 631 -14.15 23.75 36.29
CA SER A 631 -13.68 22.43 35.84
C SER A 631 -12.79 22.50 34.59
N CYS A 632 -13.00 23.49 33.73
CA CYS A 632 -12.12 23.70 32.58
C CYS A 632 -10.81 24.32 33.02
N ASP A 633 -10.78 25.20 34.02
CA ASP A 633 -9.54 25.70 34.60
C ASP A 633 -8.69 24.57 35.21
N MET A 634 -9.32 23.58 35.88
CA MET A 634 -8.63 22.37 36.34
C MET A 634 -7.98 21.59 35.19
N PHE A 635 -8.62 21.54 34.02
CA PHE A 635 -8.06 20.93 32.81
C PHE A 635 -6.93 21.77 32.20
N LYS A 636 -7.17 23.08 32.00
CA LYS A 636 -6.20 24.05 31.49
C LYS A 636 -4.92 24.08 32.34
N TYR A 637 -5.01 23.89 33.65
CA TYR A 637 -3.86 23.81 34.56
C TYR A 637 -2.91 22.62 34.27
N TRP A 638 -3.43 21.40 34.08
CA TRP A 638 -2.59 20.23 33.73
C TRP A 638 -2.30 20.08 32.24
N ARG A 639 -2.97 20.88 31.41
CA ARG A 639 -2.82 20.89 29.94
C ARG A 639 -2.43 22.28 29.42
N THR A 640 -1.69 23.05 30.22
CA THR A 640 -1.22 24.39 29.84
C THR A 640 -0.20 24.30 28.71
N SER A 641 -0.51 24.94 27.58
CA SER A 641 0.42 25.17 26.48
C SER A 641 1.76 25.71 27.01
N GLN A 642 2.87 25.04 26.68
CA GLN A 642 4.19 25.61 26.95
C GLN A 642 4.37 26.86 26.07
N ASP A 643 4.83 27.94 26.68
CA ASP A 643 5.14 29.18 26.00
C ASP A 643 6.33 29.03 25.04
N CYS A 644 6.41 29.93 24.06
CA CYS A 644 7.46 29.89 23.05
C CYS A 644 8.78 30.58 23.48
N SER A 645 8.88 31.12 24.70
CA SER A 645 10.06 31.85 25.19
C SER A 645 11.36 31.03 25.17
N LEU A 646 11.24 29.71 25.34
CA LEU A 646 12.35 28.75 25.27
C LEU A 646 12.40 27.97 23.95
N TYR A 647 11.66 28.41 22.91
CA TYR A 647 11.79 27.84 21.58
C TYR A 647 13.15 28.19 20.98
N GLN A 648 13.94 27.16 20.73
CA GLN A 648 15.20 27.26 19.99
C GLN A 648 14.97 26.74 18.56
N PRO A 649 15.13 27.55 17.51
CA PRO A 649 14.99 27.10 16.13
C PRO A 649 16.04 26.02 15.80
N PRO A 650 15.74 25.09 14.88
CA PRO A 650 16.69 24.05 14.50
C PRO A 650 17.91 24.65 13.79
N GLY A 651 19.08 24.04 13.98
CA GLY A 651 20.24 24.32 13.13
C GLY A 651 19.99 23.74 11.74
N VAL A 652 20.10 24.57 10.70
CA VAL A 652 19.88 24.17 9.32
C VAL A 652 21.23 24.02 8.61
N ALA A 653 21.40 22.89 7.92
CA ALA A 653 22.41 22.70 6.89
C ALA A 653 21.69 22.47 5.56
N SER A 654 22.29 22.87 4.44
CA SER A 654 21.68 22.73 3.11
C SER A 654 22.70 22.36 2.04
N VAL A 655 22.21 21.73 0.98
CA VAL A 655 22.91 21.52 -0.29
C VAL A 655 22.07 22.21 -1.36
N PHE A 656 22.70 23.00 -2.24
CA PHE A 656 22.00 23.74 -3.29
C PHE A 656 22.92 24.00 -4.49
N GLY A 657 22.39 23.89 -5.71
CA GLY A 657 23.15 24.19 -6.93
C GLY A 657 24.17 23.09 -7.28
N ASP A 658 25.35 23.45 -7.78
CA ASP A 658 26.26 22.52 -8.47
C ASP A 658 27.65 22.24 -7.82
N PRO A 659 27.74 21.64 -6.63
CA PRO A 659 26.91 21.79 -5.44
C PRO A 659 27.60 22.69 -4.42
N HIS A 660 26.86 23.70 -3.95
CA HIS A 660 27.21 24.49 -2.78
C HIS A 660 26.57 23.89 -1.53
N PHE A 661 27.21 24.10 -0.39
CA PHE A 661 26.83 23.53 0.88
C PHE A 661 26.94 24.57 1.99
N LEU A 662 25.94 24.60 2.87
CA LEU A 662 25.98 25.34 4.12
C LEU A 662 25.99 24.34 5.27
N THR A 663 27.05 24.33 6.09
CA THR A 663 27.12 23.48 7.30
C THR A 663 26.22 24.01 8.43
N PHE A 664 26.01 23.19 9.47
CA PHE A 664 25.28 23.58 10.68
C PHE A 664 25.93 24.74 11.46
N ASP A 665 27.26 24.91 11.36
CA ASP A 665 28.01 26.07 11.90
C ASP A 665 28.08 27.26 10.91
N ARG A 666 27.27 27.22 9.84
CA ARG A 666 27.08 28.28 8.83
C ARG A 666 28.31 28.57 7.96
N VAL A 667 29.21 27.60 7.82
CA VAL A 667 30.34 27.68 6.87
C VAL A 667 29.84 27.28 5.49
N ASN A 668 30.14 28.11 4.49
CA ASN A 668 29.83 27.84 3.09
C ASN A 668 31.04 27.13 2.42
N TYR A 669 30.78 26.03 1.72
CA TYR A 669 31.78 25.31 0.93
C TYR A 669 31.19 24.85 -0.40
N THR A 670 32.05 24.71 -1.42
CA THR A 670 31.66 24.22 -2.75
C THR A 670 32.42 22.92 -3.00
N PHE A 671 31.71 21.85 -3.38
CA PHE A 671 32.30 20.52 -3.52
C PHE A 671 31.69 19.75 -4.70
N ASN A 672 32.31 19.88 -5.87
CA ASN A 672 31.86 19.28 -7.13
C ASN A 672 32.37 17.83 -7.29
N GLY A 673 32.04 16.98 -6.32
CA GLY A 673 32.40 15.56 -6.29
C GLY A 673 31.34 14.66 -6.92
N LYS A 674 31.75 13.67 -7.71
CA LYS A 674 30.90 12.58 -8.24
C LYS A 674 31.15 11.30 -7.45
N GLY A 675 30.11 10.69 -6.89
CA GLY A 675 30.22 9.51 -6.03
C GLY A 675 29.31 9.57 -4.82
N GLU A 676 29.65 8.81 -3.78
CA GLU A 676 28.89 8.71 -2.53
C GLU A 676 29.70 9.33 -1.39
N PHE A 677 29.08 10.23 -0.64
CA PHE A 677 29.74 11.03 0.40
C PHE A 677 28.92 11.06 1.68
N VAL A 678 29.60 11.06 2.82
CA VAL A 678 28.98 11.21 4.13
C VAL A 678 28.72 12.70 4.37
N LEU A 679 27.44 13.10 4.33
CA LEU A 679 26.99 14.48 4.51
C LEU A 679 26.96 14.89 5.98
N THR A 680 26.62 13.96 6.87
CA THR A 680 26.59 14.21 8.32
C THR A 680 26.82 12.91 9.06
N ARG A 681 27.78 12.91 9.99
CA ARG A 681 28.03 11.78 10.89
C ARG A 681 28.17 12.25 12.33
N VAL A 682 27.26 11.81 13.18
CA VAL A 682 27.33 12.00 14.63
C VAL A 682 27.74 10.67 15.25
N ASN A 683 28.85 10.65 15.98
CA ASN A 683 29.35 9.46 16.68
C ASN A 683 29.39 9.71 18.21
N HIS A 684 28.24 10.04 18.79
CA HIS A 684 28.10 10.21 20.23
C HIS A 684 27.68 8.88 20.89
N ARG A 685 28.09 8.65 22.16
CA ARG A 685 27.85 7.39 22.88
C ARG A 685 26.36 6.97 22.92
N VAL A 686 25.46 7.96 23.02
CA VAL A 686 24.01 7.78 23.15
C VAL A 686 23.25 8.09 21.84
N HIS A 687 23.86 8.87 20.94
CA HIS A 687 23.22 9.35 19.72
C HIS A 687 24.15 9.15 18.53
N LYS A 688 23.77 8.26 17.62
CA LYS A 688 24.42 8.12 16.32
C LYS A 688 23.46 8.54 15.23
N LEU A 689 24.01 9.17 14.21
CA LEU A 689 23.34 9.57 12.99
C LEU A 689 24.36 9.43 11.86
N ASP A 690 23.97 8.77 10.77
CA ASP A 690 24.73 8.71 9.53
C ASP A 690 23.80 9.15 8.40
N VAL A 691 24.22 10.15 7.63
CA VAL A 691 23.51 10.67 6.45
C VAL A 691 24.49 10.69 5.29
N GLN A 692 24.14 10.02 4.19
CA GLN A 692 24.98 9.83 3.02
C GLN A 692 24.26 10.31 1.77
N GLY A 693 24.95 11.09 0.94
CA GLY A 693 24.44 11.61 -0.33
C GLY A 693 25.14 10.99 -1.52
N ARG A 694 24.39 10.59 -2.55
CA ARG A 694 24.92 10.20 -3.86
C ARG A 694 24.84 11.38 -4.81
N PHE A 695 25.98 11.75 -5.37
CA PHE A 695 26.13 12.86 -6.32
C PHE A 695 26.49 12.31 -7.70
N GLU A 696 25.68 12.67 -8.70
CA GLU A 696 25.86 12.25 -10.08
C GLU A 696 26.02 13.47 -10.98
N GLN A 697 26.67 13.30 -12.12
CA GLN A 697 26.77 14.33 -13.14
C GLN A 697 25.40 14.49 -13.82
N PRO A 698 24.83 15.70 -13.94
CA PRO A 698 23.59 15.89 -14.65
C PRO A 698 23.78 15.64 -16.15
N GLU A 699 22.80 15.00 -16.77
CA GLU A 699 22.77 14.80 -18.22
C GLU A 699 22.62 16.16 -18.93
N PRO A 700 23.31 16.37 -20.07
CA PRO A 700 23.14 17.59 -20.84
C PRO A 700 21.72 17.67 -21.42
N LYS A 701 21.16 18.89 -21.46
CA LYS A 701 19.79 19.16 -21.95
C LYS A 701 19.51 18.62 -23.36
N TYR A 702 20.56 18.46 -24.18
CA TYR A 702 20.51 17.77 -25.45
C TYR A 702 21.76 16.89 -25.61
N HIS A 703 21.62 15.68 -26.15
CA HIS A 703 22.72 14.70 -26.28
C HIS A 703 23.92 15.17 -27.13
N TYR A 704 23.77 16.21 -27.95
CA TYR A 704 24.85 16.80 -28.75
C TYR A 704 25.64 17.90 -28.01
N LEU A 705 25.20 18.33 -26.83
CA LEU A 705 25.93 19.28 -26.01
C LEU A 705 27.02 18.56 -25.19
N PRO A 706 28.14 19.24 -24.86
CA PRO A 706 29.13 18.68 -23.97
C PRO A 706 28.52 18.35 -22.59
N PRO A 707 29.06 17.37 -21.85
CA PRO A 707 28.62 17.05 -20.49
C PRO A 707 28.69 18.28 -19.58
N VAL A 708 27.73 18.41 -18.67
CA VAL A 708 27.73 19.48 -17.68
C VAL A 708 28.85 19.23 -16.67
N ASN A 709 29.73 20.22 -16.47
CA ASN A 709 30.86 20.14 -15.52
C ASN A 709 30.42 20.43 -14.07
N GLY A 710 29.36 19.77 -13.61
CA GLY A 710 28.78 19.90 -12.28
C GLY A 710 28.35 18.53 -11.75
N THR A 711 27.99 18.46 -10.47
CA THR A 711 27.27 17.33 -9.90
C THR A 711 26.03 17.81 -9.15
N ARG A 712 25.02 16.93 -9.08
CA ARG A 712 23.76 17.16 -8.37
C ARG A 712 23.47 16.01 -7.40
N LEU A 713 22.74 16.31 -6.33
CA LEU A 713 22.33 15.30 -5.35
C LEU A 713 21.19 14.45 -5.93
N MET A 714 21.41 13.14 -6.05
CA MET A 714 20.48 12.19 -6.67
C MET A 714 19.86 11.20 -5.70
N ALA A 715 20.51 10.95 -4.56
CA ALA A 715 19.94 10.16 -3.47
C ALA A 715 20.47 10.62 -2.11
N VAL A 716 19.67 10.43 -1.06
CA VAL A 716 20.12 10.55 0.33
C VAL A 716 19.65 9.34 1.13
N ALA A 717 20.57 8.67 1.80
CA ALA A 717 20.30 7.62 2.77
C ALA A 717 20.56 8.13 4.20
N ALA A 718 19.72 7.75 5.16
CA ALA A 718 19.86 8.13 6.55
C ALA A 718 19.56 6.95 7.50
N ARG A 719 20.28 6.93 8.64
CA ARG A 719 20.11 5.95 9.71
C ARG A 719 20.50 6.54 11.08
N ASP A 720 19.75 6.21 12.13
CA ASP A 720 20.15 6.48 13.52
C ASP A 720 20.66 5.22 14.25
N ASN A 721 20.80 5.28 15.58
CA ASN A 721 21.25 4.19 16.44
C ASN A 721 20.42 2.89 16.33
N ALA A 722 19.11 2.99 16.10
CA ALA A 722 18.16 1.87 16.15
C ALA A 722 17.08 1.91 15.06
N SER A 723 17.06 2.93 14.20
CA SER A 723 16.14 3.01 13.06
C SER A 723 16.47 2.00 11.95
N SER A 724 15.45 1.71 11.14
CA SER A 724 15.60 1.30 9.76
C SER A 724 16.51 2.24 8.97
N ILE A 725 17.11 1.74 7.90
CA ILE A 725 17.78 2.54 6.88
C ILE A 725 16.71 3.08 5.92
N VAL A 726 16.68 4.40 5.71
CA VAL A 726 15.77 5.02 4.74
C VAL A 726 16.59 5.71 3.64
N GLU A 727 16.41 5.29 2.39
CA GLU A 727 16.97 5.92 1.18
C GLU A 727 15.87 6.62 0.38
N PHE A 728 16.09 7.89 0.09
CA PHE A 728 15.35 8.67 -0.90
C PHE A 728 16.20 8.77 -2.16
N ARG A 729 15.68 8.35 -3.30
CA ARG A 729 16.40 8.38 -4.58
C ARG A 729 15.53 8.97 -5.67
N VAL A 730 16.02 9.99 -6.37
CA VAL A 730 15.31 10.58 -7.51
C VAL A 730 15.21 9.52 -8.62
N ARG A 731 14.01 9.33 -9.18
CA ARG A 731 13.82 8.36 -10.28
C ARG A 731 14.51 8.81 -11.58
N PRO A 732 14.86 7.91 -12.51
CA PRO A 732 15.16 8.29 -13.89
C PRO A 732 14.01 9.10 -14.51
N ALA A 733 14.29 10.03 -15.42
CA ALA A 733 13.25 10.89 -16.00
C ALA A 733 12.05 10.12 -16.61
N PRO A 734 12.24 8.99 -17.37
CA PRO A 734 11.14 8.18 -17.89
C PRO A 734 10.36 7.36 -16.84
N ALA A 735 10.68 7.49 -15.55
CA ALA A 735 9.95 6.86 -14.44
C ALA A 735 9.30 7.88 -13.49
N ARG A 736 9.36 9.19 -13.80
CA ARG A 736 8.80 10.28 -12.96
C ARG A 736 7.34 10.63 -13.26
N TRP A 737 6.68 9.95 -14.20
CA TRP A 737 5.34 10.30 -14.67
C TRP A 737 4.23 10.10 -13.62
N GLN A 738 4.45 9.24 -12.61
CA GLN A 738 3.55 9.03 -11.47
C GLN A 738 4.21 9.40 -10.13
N TYR A 739 5.40 8.87 -9.87
CA TYR A 739 6.15 9.11 -8.64
C TYR A 739 7.51 9.72 -8.97
N HIS A 740 7.87 10.85 -8.35
CA HIS A 740 9.11 11.55 -8.69
C HIS A 740 10.37 10.91 -8.05
N MET A 741 10.19 10.13 -6.98
CA MET A 741 11.25 9.49 -6.19
C MET A 741 10.95 8.01 -5.94
N TYR A 742 12.00 7.23 -5.68
CA TYR A 742 11.93 5.98 -4.94
C TYR A 742 12.15 6.29 -3.46
N ILE A 743 11.36 5.66 -2.60
CA ILE A 743 11.53 5.67 -1.16
C ILE A 743 11.77 4.23 -0.75
N ILE A 744 12.92 3.95 -0.16
CA ILE A 744 13.39 2.60 0.14
C ILE A 744 13.64 2.50 1.64
N VAL A 745 13.01 1.54 2.30
CA VAL A 745 13.13 1.30 3.75
C VAL A 745 13.62 -0.13 3.95
N ASP A 746 14.81 -0.30 4.55
CA ASP A 746 15.47 -1.60 4.74
C ASP A 746 15.49 -2.47 3.45
N ASN A 747 15.83 -1.84 2.32
CA ASN A 747 15.85 -2.40 0.95
C ASN A 747 14.48 -2.71 0.30
N GLU A 748 13.36 -2.29 0.90
CA GLU A 748 12.03 -2.43 0.30
C GLU A 748 11.47 -1.10 -0.21
N TYR A 749 10.86 -1.11 -1.41
CA TYR A 749 10.28 0.08 -2.02
C TYR A 749 8.90 0.40 -1.43
N VAL A 750 8.74 1.63 -0.94
CA VAL A 750 7.49 2.17 -0.41
C VAL A 750 6.90 3.16 -1.42
N TYR A 751 5.64 2.97 -1.79
CA TYR A 751 4.93 3.79 -2.77
C TYR A 751 3.77 4.54 -2.10
N PHE A 752 3.68 5.85 -2.34
CA PHE A 752 2.66 6.73 -1.74
C PHE A 752 1.62 7.10 -2.80
N GLY A 753 0.51 6.37 -2.88
CA GLY A 753 -0.54 6.70 -3.86
C GLY A 753 -1.74 5.76 -4.00
N THR A 754 -1.82 4.65 -3.28
CA THR A 754 -3.01 3.78 -3.35
C THR A 754 -4.10 4.27 -2.41
N THR A 755 -5.12 4.92 -3.01
CA THR A 755 -6.48 5.24 -2.53
C THR A 755 -6.67 6.05 -1.24
N VAL A 756 -5.90 5.85 -0.16
CA VAL A 756 -6.09 6.59 1.12
C VAL A 756 -5.74 8.07 1.01
N PHE A 757 -4.84 8.43 0.09
CA PHE A 757 -4.39 9.82 -0.12
C PHE A 757 -5.03 10.51 -1.34
N GLU A 758 -5.87 9.82 -2.11
CA GLU A 758 -6.66 10.45 -3.18
C GLU A 758 -8.03 10.96 -2.68
N SER A 759 -8.54 10.52 -1.52
CA SER A 759 -9.80 11.04 -0.96
C SER A 759 -9.69 12.45 -0.37
N SER A 760 -8.47 12.96 -0.16
CA SER A 760 -8.17 14.37 0.16
C SER A 760 -7.66 15.18 -1.04
N SER A 761 -7.93 14.73 -2.28
CA SER A 761 -7.41 15.31 -3.53
C SER A 761 -7.97 16.69 -3.92
N SER A 762 -7.70 17.70 -3.09
CA SER A 762 -7.73 19.11 -3.50
C SER A 762 -6.30 19.62 -3.69
N LYS A 763 -5.79 19.50 -4.92
CA LYS A 763 -4.49 20.00 -5.41
C LYS A 763 -3.25 19.41 -4.72
N VAL A 764 -2.69 18.37 -5.36
CA VAL A 764 -1.31 17.92 -5.07
C VAL A 764 -0.31 18.93 -5.64
N SER A 765 -0.05 19.99 -4.89
CA SER A 765 1.31 20.49 -4.73
C SER A 765 1.95 19.71 -3.58
N LEU A 766 3.17 19.22 -3.75
CA LEU A 766 3.98 18.68 -2.64
C LEU A 766 4.45 19.85 -1.75
N SER A 767 3.52 20.38 -0.97
CA SER A 767 3.72 21.42 0.03
C SER A 767 3.53 20.82 1.42
N SER A 768 4.63 20.39 2.04
CA SER A 768 4.80 20.24 3.50
C SER A 768 3.82 19.35 4.31
N SER A 769 2.92 18.58 3.68
CA SER A 769 1.84 17.88 4.40
C SER A 769 1.75 16.37 4.13
N GLN A 770 2.64 15.56 4.74
CA GLN A 770 2.37 14.12 4.95
C GLN A 770 2.94 13.61 6.29
N PRO A 771 2.32 12.62 6.96
CA PRO A 771 2.60 12.28 8.37
C PRO A 771 3.30 10.92 8.56
N MET A 772 3.74 10.25 7.49
CA MET A 772 3.99 8.80 7.51
C MET A 772 5.36 8.33 8.05
N PHE A 773 6.16 9.24 8.61
CA PHE A 773 7.42 8.89 9.28
C PHE A 773 7.55 9.63 10.61
N THR A 774 7.05 9.02 11.68
CA THR A 774 7.11 9.54 13.06
C THR A 774 8.40 9.16 13.82
N THR A 775 9.41 8.66 13.09
CA THR A 775 10.78 8.49 13.55
C THR A 775 11.78 8.85 12.43
N CYS A 776 12.85 9.56 12.80
CA CYS A 776 13.93 10.08 11.93
C CYS A 776 13.59 11.26 10.98
N PRO A 777 14.60 12.03 10.47
CA PRO A 777 14.43 13.31 9.77
C PRO A 777 14.09 13.15 8.27
N THR A 778 13.20 12.21 7.96
CA THR A 778 12.88 11.72 6.61
C THR A 778 12.13 12.73 5.74
N LEU A 779 11.26 13.58 6.29
CA LEU A 779 10.59 14.65 5.50
C LEU A 779 11.58 15.71 4.98
N LEU A 780 12.62 16.03 5.76
CA LEU A 780 13.61 17.04 5.38
C LEU A 780 14.40 16.60 4.14
N LEU A 781 14.66 15.29 4.02
CA LEU A 781 15.39 14.68 2.89
C LEU A 781 14.57 14.68 1.60
N CYS A 782 13.25 14.47 1.68
CA CYS A 782 12.35 14.67 0.54
C CYS A 782 12.39 16.13 0.04
N LEU A 783 12.30 17.11 0.94
CA LEU A 783 12.26 18.52 0.58
C LEU A 783 13.57 19.02 -0.06
N ILE A 784 14.73 18.52 0.38
CA ILE A 784 16.03 18.83 -0.22
C ILE A 784 16.09 18.35 -1.69
N LEU A 785 15.68 17.11 -1.96
CA LEU A 785 15.66 16.57 -3.33
C LEU A 785 14.58 17.24 -4.21
N GLU A 786 13.48 17.70 -3.64
CA GLU A 786 12.42 18.38 -4.39
C GLU A 786 12.73 19.84 -4.71
N GLN A 787 13.45 20.56 -3.83
CA GLN A 787 13.94 21.91 -4.14
C GLN A 787 14.95 21.86 -5.30
N GLU A 788 15.89 20.92 -5.29
CA GLU A 788 16.77 20.63 -6.44
C GLU A 788 15.93 20.34 -7.71
N LEU A 789 14.92 19.47 -7.66
CA LEU A 789 14.06 19.16 -8.81
C LEU A 789 13.25 20.36 -9.37
N LYS A 790 13.02 21.42 -8.57
CA LYS A 790 12.30 22.63 -8.99
C LYS A 790 13.21 23.73 -9.56
N LEU A 791 14.53 23.60 -9.38
CA LEU A 791 15.54 24.58 -9.82
C LEU A 791 16.16 24.27 -11.20
N TRP A 792 15.86 23.10 -11.80
CA TRP A 792 16.48 22.58 -13.02
C TRP A 792 15.48 22.24 -14.15
#